data_AF-A0A1V6ND92-F1
#
_entry.id   AF-A0A1V6ND92-F1
#
_cell.length_a   1.000
_cell.length_b   1.000
_cell.length_c   1.000
_cell.angle_alpha   90.00
_cell.angle_beta   90.00
_cell.angle_gamma   90.00
#
_symmetry.space_group_name_H-M   'P 1'
#
loop_
_entity.id
_entity.type
_entity.pdbx_description
1 polymer ?
#
loop_
_entity_poly.entity_id
_entity_poly.type
_entity_poly.pdbx_seq_one_letter_code
_entity_poly.pdbx_strand_id
1 'polypeptide(L)'
;MSVPKRFFTPLPGTPIHQLAIKPIFDALKPREKFYAHYCARAAWHGSRIIMRQVSPESPYIFDFIMDLYHACNGKWDTLVTQCNITSEELERFLEYAAMFLCNLGNFYGEGDQKFIPNLTAETLQRLSSISKKTKESLDKIIGPLLAVPPFNLGYPGKSAQSGYYPGTELMSQKEIAHVSEAMIEHSVGPENTRVRKLIKDGKPTYHLLQASAETGVPTNGLHELANDISIVRGDHSLEMSKICSDLTRAKEYVSNSRQTQFLELYIESFSTGSLEAYQESQKAWVMDVSARVENMMGFIESYRDPAGIRSEWEAMIGISDPGETSRLKRFVESSTFIIRQLPWAVDGVNDGKGPFEKSLFEAPDFTSVHALAVCGSVVFEAANLPNFEYIRETCGFKNIVLANRLSANNNPNLPMPWVDPSELKHFRKSTHLVRFLTTAVHELVGHGTGILLSETAPGIYNFDQENPPISPLNGKAVTSHYLPGQTWTSVFGNLAGTVEECRAILVSEYLMDNKDLLCIFGYTNTSEITADDLLYTTYLNIGVDGLQALEHYNFENEAWGQVHHQAHFSIMKHLLQDGGGVIHISHDPNTSTLTVHIDRNKIISHGKPSLGGYLCRLHIWRCTADISSCKEFYEPMCAVEGIYEQWRQIVCSKPRPRWKFTQPNTFVDGETVEYGEIRYASQRAVWQMGSLTLPTKFLSIPRQCRQPRIHYQMTDTETPPLDTVFGDFVKNEEEEYDVEELAEPWHRYRTQDDPKTTDDQYVHYPIRLGEVLNERYLVEHKLGFGGGSTVWMALDLRDKKNVALKVMMTPAEWGENEIRIQDEIIKNVHDISHLVIYTATFFLPRDNGSRHRVLVYPLMGPCIDLPTLEKIPMATRMSAARQLLESIASLHQAGILHRGKQTIFYSLIIS
;
A
#
# COMPACT_ATOMS: atom_id res chain seq x y z
N MET A 1 -29.63 5.47 21.56
CA MET A 1 -29.62 6.81 20.91
C MET A 1 -29.19 6.61 19.46
N SER A 2 -29.86 7.22 18.47
CA SER A 2 -29.46 7.07 17.07
C SER A 2 -28.12 7.75 16.83
N VAL A 3 -27.11 7.00 16.41
CA VAL A 3 -25.82 7.55 15.99
C VAL A 3 -26.06 8.48 14.79
N PRO A 4 -25.67 9.77 14.84
CA PRO A 4 -25.87 10.70 13.75
C PRO A 4 -25.31 10.19 12.41
N LYS A 5 -26.06 10.36 11.30
CA LYS A 5 -25.64 9.90 9.95
C LYS A 5 -24.24 10.34 9.53
N ARG A 6 -23.76 11.49 10.02
CA ARG A 6 -22.39 12.01 9.78
C ARG A 6 -21.27 11.05 10.20
N PHE A 7 -21.53 10.12 11.11
CA PHE A 7 -20.54 9.12 11.54
C PHE A 7 -20.38 7.98 10.55
N PHE A 8 -21.29 7.85 9.57
CA PHE A 8 -21.25 6.83 8.54
C PHE A 8 -20.90 7.43 7.17
N THR A 9 -20.40 8.66 7.10
CA THR A 9 -20.02 9.29 5.82
C THR A 9 -18.51 9.41 5.73
N PRO A 10 -17.89 9.04 4.58
CA PRO A 10 -16.47 9.31 4.36
C PRO A 10 -16.16 10.80 4.50
N LEU A 11 -15.05 11.13 5.14
CA LEU A 11 -14.65 12.52 5.35
C LEU A 11 -14.04 13.11 4.06
N PRO A 12 -14.42 14.33 3.66
CA PRO A 12 -13.75 15.04 2.57
C PRO A 12 -12.25 15.21 2.84
N GLY A 13 -11.43 15.18 1.80
CA GLY A 13 -9.98 15.38 1.92
C GLY A 13 -9.21 14.18 2.49
N THR A 14 -9.86 13.01 2.57
CA THR A 14 -9.20 11.78 3.00
C THR A 14 -7.97 11.48 2.10
N PRO A 15 -6.78 11.18 2.68
CA PRO A 15 -5.56 10.95 1.93
C PRO A 15 -5.68 9.87 0.84
N ILE A 16 -5.07 10.13 -0.31
CA ILE A 16 -4.94 9.17 -1.41
C ILE A 16 -3.46 8.85 -1.56
N HIS A 17 -3.13 7.57 -1.46
CA HIS A 17 -1.79 7.03 -1.61
C HIS A 17 -1.69 6.26 -2.93
N GLN A 18 -0.61 6.47 -3.68
CA GLN A 18 -0.35 5.73 -4.91
C GLN A 18 0.65 4.60 -4.61
N LEU A 19 0.30 3.36 -4.99
CA LEU A 19 1.26 2.26 -4.96
C LEU A 19 2.25 2.43 -6.10
N ALA A 20 3.36 3.13 -5.84
CA ALA A 20 4.40 3.40 -6.82
C ALA A 20 5.19 2.11 -7.12
N ILE A 21 5.33 1.76 -8.41
CA ILE A 21 6.04 0.56 -8.86
C ILE A 21 6.75 0.72 -10.20
N LYS A 22 6.58 1.84 -10.89
CA LYS A 22 7.03 2.01 -12.28
C LYS A 22 8.50 1.60 -12.52
N PRO A 23 9.50 2.02 -11.73
CA PRO A 23 10.89 1.61 -11.96
C PRO A 23 11.08 0.10 -11.89
N ILE A 24 10.45 -0.55 -10.91
CA ILE A 24 10.50 -2.00 -10.69
C ILE A 24 9.79 -2.75 -11.83
N PHE A 25 8.66 -2.22 -12.31
CA PHE A 25 7.94 -2.77 -13.47
C PHE A 25 8.74 -2.62 -14.77
N ASP A 26 9.35 -1.47 -15.00
CA ASP A 26 10.12 -1.20 -16.22
C ASP A 26 11.32 -2.15 -16.34
N ALA A 27 11.91 -2.52 -15.20
CA ALA A 27 13.00 -3.48 -15.08
C ALA A 27 12.61 -4.95 -15.35
N LEU A 28 11.32 -5.28 -15.50
CA LEU A 28 10.89 -6.63 -15.91
C LEU A 28 11.28 -6.92 -17.36
N LYS A 29 11.65 -8.18 -17.63
CA LYS A 29 11.79 -8.68 -19.00
C LYS A 29 10.43 -8.68 -19.71
N PRO A 30 10.38 -8.61 -21.05
CA PRO A 30 9.11 -8.60 -21.79
C PRO A 30 8.18 -9.76 -21.41
N ARG A 31 8.71 -10.99 -21.29
CA ARG A 31 7.95 -12.18 -20.89
C ARG A 31 7.37 -12.03 -19.47
N GLU A 32 8.14 -11.51 -18.53
CA GLU A 32 7.71 -11.28 -17.15
C GLU A 32 6.61 -10.20 -17.09
N LYS A 33 6.67 -9.16 -17.94
CA LYS A 33 5.60 -8.15 -18.05
C LYS A 33 4.27 -8.75 -18.51
N PHE A 34 4.29 -9.68 -19.47
CA PHE A 34 3.08 -10.40 -19.90
C PHE A 34 2.53 -11.30 -18.80
N TYR A 35 3.40 -12.04 -18.10
CA TYR A 35 3.01 -12.84 -16.95
C TYR A 35 2.32 -11.97 -15.87
N ALA A 36 2.99 -10.88 -15.46
CA ALA A 36 2.45 -9.92 -14.49
C ALA A 36 1.12 -9.30 -14.94
N HIS A 37 0.99 -8.95 -16.22
CA HIS A 37 -0.25 -8.39 -16.78
C HIS A 37 -1.44 -9.35 -16.65
N TYR A 38 -1.29 -10.59 -17.11
CA TYR A 38 -2.39 -11.55 -17.09
C TYR A 38 -2.73 -12.00 -15.66
N CYS A 39 -1.73 -12.15 -14.79
CA CYS A 39 -1.96 -12.38 -13.35
C CYS A 39 -2.71 -11.20 -12.71
N ALA A 40 -2.33 -9.94 -13.01
CA ALA A 40 -3.01 -8.76 -12.46
C ALA A 40 -4.47 -8.66 -12.94
N ARG A 41 -4.74 -9.02 -14.20
CA ARG A 41 -6.12 -9.08 -14.69
C ARG A 41 -6.94 -10.18 -14.02
N ALA A 42 -6.36 -11.37 -13.84
CA ALA A 42 -7.00 -12.45 -13.10
C ALA A 42 -7.36 -12.00 -11.66
N ALA A 43 -6.44 -11.34 -10.96
CA ALA A 43 -6.70 -10.77 -9.64
C ALA A 43 -7.92 -9.83 -9.63
N TRP A 44 -7.96 -8.84 -10.55
CA TRP A 44 -9.04 -7.86 -10.62
C TRP A 44 -10.39 -8.41 -11.08
N HIS A 45 -10.42 -9.54 -11.80
CA HIS A 45 -11.67 -10.23 -12.12
C HIS A 45 -12.42 -10.70 -10.87
N GLY A 46 -11.73 -10.94 -9.76
CA GLY A 46 -12.34 -11.26 -8.47
C GLY A 46 -12.95 -10.09 -7.71
N SER A 47 -12.83 -8.85 -8.18
CA SER A 47 -13.42 -7.67 -7.49
C SER A 47 -14.93 -7.79 -7.24
N ARG A 48 -15.68 -8.38 -8.20
CA ARG A 48 -17.12 -8.64 -8.03
C ARG A 48 -17.43 -9.80 -7.08
N ILE A 49 -16.48 -10.70 -6.84
CA ILE A 49 -16.59 -11.74 -5.82
C ILE A 49 -16.63 -11.07 -4.46
N ILE A 50 -15.62 -10.23 -4.17
CA ILE A 50 -15.52 -9.43 -2.93
C ILE A 50 -16.79 -8.61 -2.70
N MET A 51 -17.25 -7.85 -3.70
CA MET A 51 -18.49 -7.06 -3.58
C MET A 51 -19.70 -7.90 -3.14
N ARG A 52 -19.82 -9.15 -3.63
CA ARG A 52 -20.90 -10.07 -3.22
C ARG A 52 -20.68 -10.70 -1.84
N GLN A 53 -19.44 -10.81 -1.39
CA GLN A 53 -19.08 -11.23 -0.04
C GLN A 53 -19.33 -10.10 0.99
N VAL A 54 -19.25 -8.83 0.57
CA VAL A 54 -19.55 -7.66 1.40
C VAL A 54 -21.05 -7.46 1.61
N SER A 55 -21.79 -7.11 0.55
CA SER A 55 -23.22 -6.79 0.67
C SER A 55 -24.01 -7.03 -0.61
N PRO A 56 -25.31 -7.34 -0.53
CA PRO A 56 -26.15 -7.55 -1.70
C PRO A 56 -26.18 -6.36 -2.68
N GLU A 57 -26.09 -5.13 -2.15
CA GLU A 57 -26.13 -3.90 -2.95
C GLU A 57 -24.80 -3.50 -3.59
N SER A 58 -23.65 -3.97 -3.07
CA SER A 58 -22.33 -3.52 -3.52
C SER A 58 -22.09 -3.68 -5.04
N PRO A 59 -22.39 -4.84 -5.68
CA PRO A 59 -22.21 -4.97 -7.13
C PRO A 59 -23.00 -3.94 -7.95
N TYR A 60 -24.18 -3.55 -7.46
CA TYR A 60 -25.05 -2.58 -8.13
C TYR A 60 -24.63 -1.13 -7.85
N ILE A 61 -24.05 -0.85 -6.68
CA ILE A 61 -23.39 0.43 -6.38
C ILE A 61 -22.21 0.64 -7.33
N PHE A 62 -21.39 -0.39 -7.52
CA PHE A 62 -20.31 -0.37 -8.51
C PHE A 62 -20.83 -0.05 -9.91
N ASP A 63 -21.89 -0.73 -10.35
CA ASP A 63 -22.50 -0.50 -11.67
C ASP A 63 -23.02 0.94 -11.81
N PHE A 64 -23.64 1.50 -10.77
CA PHE A 64 -24.09 2.90 -10.78
C PHE A 64 -22.93 3.90 -10.92
N ILE A 65 -21.83 3.69 -10.19
CA ILE A 65 -20.62 4.51 -10.30
C ILE A 65 -20.04 4.43 -11.72
N MET A 66 -19.96 3.23 -12.30
CA MET A 66 -19.44 3.03 -13.66
C MET A 66 -20.38 3.59 -14.74
N ASP A 67 -21.69 3.49 -14.55
CA ASP A 67 -22.66 4.08 -15.46
C ASP A 67 -22.57 5.60 -15.49
N LEU A 68 -22.35 6.25 -14.34
CA LEU A 68 -22.08 7.69 -14.27
C LEU A 68 -20.76 8.04 -14.97
N TYR A 69 -19.70 7.26 -14.71
CA TYR A 69 -18.39 7.43 -15.37
C TYR A 69 -18.52 7.39 -16.89
N HIS A 70 -19.25 6.41 -17.42
CA HIS A 70 -19.47 6.29 -18.87
C HIS A 70 -20.37 7.39 -19.41
N ALA A 71 -21.41 7.80 -18.67
CA ALA A 71 -22.31 8.87 -19.09
C ALA A 71 -21.61 10.24 -19.20
N CYS A 72 -20.65 10.53 -18.33
CA CYS A 72 -19.83 11.76 -18.40
C CYS A 72 -18.50 11.58 -19.16
N ASN A 73 -18.20 10.37 -19.65
CA ASN A 73 -16.92 10.00 -20.27
C ASN A 73 -15.71 10.38 -19.38
N GLY A 74 -15.83 10.12 -18.07
CA GLY A 74 -14.84 10.47 -17.05
C GLY A 74 -14.69 11.96 -16.75
N LYS A 75 -15.47 12.85 -17.39
CA LYS A 75 -15.44 14.31 -17.16
C LYS A 75 -16.46 14.69 -16.08
N TRP A 76 -16.18 14.33 -14.84
CA TRP A 76 -17.11 14.50 -13.71
C TRP A 76 -17.65 15.92 -13.55
N ASP A 77 -16.83 16.94 -13.80
CA ASP A 77 -17.23 18.35 -13.66
C ASP A 77 -18.39 18.75 -14.58
N THR A 78 -18.63 18.03 -15.68
CA THR A 78 -19.79 18.31 -16.56
C THR A 78 -21.11 17.98 -15.88
N LEU A 79 -21.12 17.10 -14.88
CA LEU A 79 -22.33 16.72 -14.15
C LEU A 79 -22.88 17.88 -13.30
N VAL A 80 -22.04 18.82 -12.87
CA VAL A 80 -22.47 20.02 -12.11
C VAL A 80 -23.56 20.76 -12.88
N THR A 81 -23.27 21.11 -14.13
CA THR A 81 -24.21 21.82 -15.00
C THR A 81 -25.32 20.91 -15.53
N GLN A 82 -24.98 19.68 -15.97
CA GLN A 82 -25.93 18.79 -16.64
C GLN A 82 -27.00 18.22 -15.69
N CYS A 83 -26.64 17.97 -14.44
CA CYS A 83 -27.51 17.37 -13.43
C CYS A 83 -28.06 18.38 -12.42
N ASN A 84 -27.71 19.68 -12.56
CA ASN A 84 -28.10 20.74 -11.64
C ASN A 84 -27.73 20.41 -10.18
N ILE A 85 -26.46 20.10 -9.94
CA ILE A 85 -25.86 19.85 -8.62
C ILE A 85 -24.74 20.86 -8.38
N THR A 86 -24.31 21.03 -7.14
CA THR A 86 -23.16 21.89 -6.82
C THR A 86 -21.84 21.13 -6.95
N SER A 87 -20.72 21.86 -7.09
CA SER A 87 -19.38 21.28 -7.07
C SER A 87 -19.11 20.53 -5.76
N GLU A 88 -19.60 21.03 -4.63
CA GLU A 88 -19.47 20.39 -3.32
C GLU A 88 -20.29 19.08 -3.24
N GLU A 89 -21.50 19.04 -3.79
CA GLU A 89 -22.30 17.81 -3.90
C GLU A 89 -21.58 16.76 -4.76
N LEU A 90 -20.99 17.18 -5.88
CA LEU A 90 -20.19 16.29 -6.72
C LEU A 90 -18.95 15.77 -5.99
N GLU A 91 -18.22 16.63 -5.27
CA GLU A 91 -17.05 16.24 -4.49
C GLU A 91 -17.40 15.20 -3.42
N ARG A 92 -18.50 15.41 -2.69
CA ARG A 92 -19.01 14.44 -1.70
C ARG A 92 -19.40 13.10 -2.34
N PHE A 93 -19.97 13.10 -3.55
CA PHE A 93 -20.22 11.86 -4.29
C PHE A 93 -18.92 11.15 -4.66
N LEU A 94 -17.95 11.89 -5.20
CA LEU A 94 -16.67 11.35 -5.65
C LEU A 94 -15.85 10.80 -4.48
N GLU A 95 -15.94 11.42 -3.31
CA GLU A 95 -15.31 10.93 -2.09
C GLU A 95 -15.91 9.57 -1.68
N TYR A 96 -17.25 9.46 -1.70
CA TYR A 96 -17.92 8.18 -1.48
C TYR A 96 -17.54 7.12 -2.52
N ALA A 97 -17.56 7.48 -3.80
CA ALA A 97 -17.23 6.56 -4.89
C ALA A 97 -15.79 6.07 -4.80
N ALA A 98 -14.83 6.96 -4.52
CA ALA A 98 -13.43 6.60 -4.33
C ALA A 98 -13.25 5.65 -3.14
N MET A 99 -13.90 5.94 -2.01
CA MET A 99 -13.85 5.07 -0.83
C MET A 99 -14.48 3.69 -1.11
N PHE A 100 -15.66 3.66 -1.74
CA PHE A 100 -16.33 2.43 -2.17
C PHE A 100 -15.41 1.56 -3.04
N LEU A 101 -14.77 2.17 -4.03
CA LEU A 101 -13.90 1.45 -4.97
C LEU A 101 -12.62 0.93 -4.31
N CYS A 102 -12.05 1.66 -3.34
CA CYS A 102 -10.88 1.20 -2.60
C CYS A 102 -11.19 0.03 -1.65
N ASN A 103 -12.42 -0.06 -1.14
CA ASN A 103 -12.86 -1.14 -0.23
C ASN A 103 -13.59 -2.28 -0.96
N LEU A 104 -13.85 -2.13 -2.26
CA LEU A 104 -14.66 -3.05 -3.08
C LEU A 104 -16.05 -3.34 -2.47
N GLY A 105 -16.62 -2.34 -1.81
CA GLY A 105 -17.90 -2.47 -1.10
C GLY A 105 -18.25 -1.21 -0.31
N ASN A 106 -19.48 -1.16 0.21
CA ASN A 106 -19.98 -0.03 1.02
C ASN A 106 -19.73 -0.21 2.54
N PHE A 107 -18.75 -1.03 2.90
CA PHE A 107 -18.27 -1.27 4.27
C PHE A 107 -16.76 -1.17 4.25
N TYR A 108 -16.16 -0.57 5.27
CA TYR A 108 -14.71 -0.50 5.37
C TYR A 108 -14.12 -1.92 5.49
N GLY A 109 -13.04 -2.21 4.75
CA GLY A 109 -12.32 -3.48 4.90
C GLY A 109 -11.72 -3.65 6.30
N GLU A 110 -11.32 -2.53 6.93
CA GLU A 110 -10.90 -2.50 8.33
C GLU A 110 -12.03 -2.04 9.25
N GLY A 111 -12.44 -2.91 10.18
CA GLY A 111 -13.44 -2.63 11.19
C GLY A 111 -14.89 -2.80 10.73
N ASP A 112 -15.11 -3.17 9.47
CA ASP A 112 -16.40 -3.64 8.94
C ASP A 112 -17.59 -2.69 9.14
N GLN A 113 -17.34 -1.39 9.34
CA GLN A 113 -18.39 -0.39 9.50
C GLN A 113 -18.94 0.04 8.13
N LYS A 114 -20.27 0.16 8.04
CA LYS A 114 -20.94 0.69 6.85
C LYS A 114 -20.59 2.15 6.63
N PHE A 115 -20.43 2.56 5.36
CA PHE A 115 -20.42 3.97 5.00
C PHE A 115 -21.38 4.28 3.85
N ILE A 116 -21.97 5.47 3.89
CA ILE A 116 -22.99 5.98 2.98
C ILE A 116 -22.53 7.30 2.35
N PRO A 117 -23.04 7.69 1.18
CA PRO A 117 -22.70 8.97 0.58
C PRO A 117 -23.21 10.13 1.44
N ASN A 118 -22.41 11.18 1.58
CA ASN A 118 -22.81 12.41 2.28
C ASN A 118 -23.73 13.29 1.41
N LEU A 119 -24.84 12.71 0.95
CA LEU A 119 -25.78 13.31 0.00
C LEU A 119 -27.22 12.96 0.34
N THR A 120 -28.15 13.82 -0.09
CA THR A 120 -29.58 13.53 -0.01
C THR A 120 -30.01 12.60 -1.15
N ALA A 121 -31.11 11.87 -0.94
CA ALA A 121 -31.72 11.06 -2.00
C ALA A 121 -32.07 11.89 -3.24
N GLU A 122 -32.59 13.10 -3.05
CA GLU A 122 -32.88 14.05 -4.13
C GLU A 122 -31.64 14.42 -4.95
N THR A 123 -30.49 14.62 -4.29
CA THR A 123 -29.23 14.94 -4.98
C THR A 123 -28.72 13.75 -5.78
N LEU A 124 -28.83 12.53 -5.25
CA LEU A 124 -28.52 11.31 -6.01
C LEU A 124 -29.45 11.14 -7.22
N GLN A 125 -30.75 11.41 -7.06
CA GLN A 125 -31.71 11.39 -8.17
C GLN A 125 -31.35 12.42 -9.25
N ARG A 126 -30.97 13.64 -8.86
CA ARG A 126 -30.43 14.66 -9.78
C ARG A 126 -29.17 14.18 -10.49
N LEU A 127 -28.17 13.67 -9.76
CA LEU A 127 -26.93 13.08 -10.31
C LEU A 127 -27.22 12.00 -11.36
N SER A 128 -28.14 11.08 -11.07
CA SER A 128 -28.53 10.00 -11.97
C SER A 128 -29.28 10.46 -13.23
N SER A 129 -29.71 11.74 -13.29
CA SER A 129 -30.58 12.22 -14.35
C SER A 129 -29.93 12.37 -15.72
N ILE A 130 -28.58 12.29 -15.78
CA ILE A 130 -27.78 12.40 -17.01
C ILE A 130 -28.17 11.39 -18.09
N SER A 131 -28.67 10.21 -17.73
CA SER A 131 -29.12 9.19 -18.67
C SER A 131 -30.23 8.31 -18.11
N LYS A 132 -30.95 7.60 -18.99
CA LYS A 132 -31.94 6.60 -18.56
C LYS A 132 -31.27 5.45 -17.77
N LYS A 133 -30.10 4.98 -18.23
CA LYS A 133 -29.36 3.88 -17.62
C LYS A 133 -28.96 4.21 -16.18
N THR A 134 -28.42 5.41 -15.95
CA THR A 134 -28.01 5.86 -14.60
C THR A 134 -29.19 5.98 -13.63
N LYS A 135 -30.39 6.38 -14.10
CA LYS A 135 -31.61 6.36 -13.28
C LYS A 135 -32.02 4.95 -12.90
N GLU A 136 -32.09 4.04 -13.87
CA GLU A 136 -32.45 2.63 -13.63
C GLU A 136 -31.45 1.94 -12.68
N SER A 137 -30.16 2.27 -12.78
CA SER A 137 -29.13 1.77 -11.87
C SER A 137 -29.30 2.32 -10.45
N LEU A 138 -29.62 3.61 -10.28
CA LEU A 138 -29.87 4.19 -8.95
C LEU A 138 -31.15 3.63 -8.30
N ASP A 139 -32.23 3.47 -9.06
CA ASP A 139 -33.53 3.01 -8.54
C ASP A 139 -33.44 1.63 -7.85
N LYS A 140 -32.51 0.78 -8.30
CA LYS A 140 -32.25 -0.55 -7.70
C LYS A 140 -31.61 -0.46 -6.31
N ILE A 141 -30.87 0.61 -6.00
CA ILE A 141 -29.98 0.67 -4.83
C ILE A 141 -30.25 1.84 -3.89
N ILE A 142 -31.02 2.86 -4.27
CA ILE A 142 -31.10 4.11 -3.51
C ILE A 142 -31.52 3.89 -2.03
N GLY A 143 -32.40 2.91 -1.78
CA GLY A 143 -32.78 2.49 -0.43
C GLY A 143 -31.59 1.91 0.34
N PRO A 144 -31.05 0.72 -0.06
CA PRO A 144 -29.90 0.11 0.59
C PRO A 144 -28.65 0.99 0.69
N LEU A 145 -28.39 1.84 -0.32
CA LEU A 145 -27.28 2.78 -0.39
C LEU A 145 -27.29 3.80 0.78
N LEU A 146 -28.48 4.25 1.18
CA LEU A 146 -28.67 5.26 2.24
C LEU A 146 -29.14 4.68 3.58
N ALA A 147 -29.39 3.37 3.63
CA ALA A 147 -29.93 2.69 4.80
C ALA A 147 -28.86 2.48 5.88
N VAL A 148 -29.15 2.93 7.09
CA VAL A 148 -28.43 2.61 8.33
C VAL A 148 -29.51 2.43 9.41
N PRO A 149 -29.65 1.26 10.06
CA PRO A 149 -28.87 0.03 9.89
C PRO A 149 -28.97 -0.66 8.50
N PRO A 150 -28.12 -1.67 8.18
CA PRO A 150 -27.08 -2.27 9.04
C PRO A 150 -25.92 -1.32 9.33
N PHE A 151 -25.31 -1.47 10.51
CA PHE A 151 -24.19 -0.65 10.96
C PHE A 151 -22.85 -1.26 10.61
N ASN A 152 -22.72 -2.59 10.72
CA ASN A 152 -21.47 -3.31 10.48
C ASN A 152 -21.73 -4.63 9.72
N LEU A 153 -20.66 -5.28 9.24
CA LEU A 153 -20.73 -6.69 8.88
C LEU A 153 -20.80 -7.56 10.14
N GLY A 154 -21.44 -8.72 10.02
CA GLY A 154 -21.66 -9.65 11.13
C GLY A 154 -22.73 -10.68 10.81
N TYR A 155 -23.16 -11.43 11.82
CA TYR A 155 -24.28 -12.36 11.65
C TYR A 155 -25.53 -11.63 11.14
N PRO A 156 -26.21 -12.15 10.09
CA PRO A 156 -27.37 -11.49 9.51
C PRO A 156 -28.45 -11.17 10.56
N GLY A 157 -28.87 -9.91 10.65
CA GLY A 157 -29.84 -9.47 11.65
C GLY A 157 -30.32 -8.05 11.45
N LYS A 158 -30.85 -7.43 12.52
CA LYS A 158 -31.36 -6.05 12.45
C LYS A 158 -30.25 -4.99 12.37
N SER A 159 -29.08 -5.27 12.95
CA SER A 159 -27.96 -4.34 13.10
C SER A 159 -26.76 -4.67 12.20
N ALA A 160 -26.69 -5.88 11.65
CA ALA A 160 -25.57 -6.37 10.86
C ALA A 160 -26.04 -7.20 9.66
N GLN A 161 -25.16 -7.35 8.68
CA GLN A 161 -25.38 -8.20 7.50
C GLN A 161 -24.09 -8.94 7.10
N SER A 162 -24.22 -9.95 6.25
CA SER A 162 -23.07 -10.65 5.68
C SER A 162 -23.41 -11.19 4.29
N GLY A 163 -22.50 -10.98 3.33
CA GLY A 163 -22.63 -11.53 1.97
C GLY A 163 -22.34 -13.02 1.87
N TYR A 164 -21.83 -13.66 2.94
CA TYR A 164 -21.61 -15.12 3.03
C TYR A 164 -22.90 -15.91 3.25
N TYR A 165 -23.96 -15.25 3.73
CA TYR A 165 -25.27 -15.86 3.96
C TYR A 165 -26.34 -15.19 3.09
N PRO A 166 -26.24 -15.27 1.75
CA PRO A 166 -27.13 -14.57 0.83
C PRO A 166 -28.54 -15.17 0.84
N GLY A 167 -29.53 -14.33 0.57
CA GLY A 167 -30.93 -14.75 0.43
C GLY A 167 -31.89 -13.75 1.05
N THR A 168 -33.19 -13.96 0.83
CA THR A 168 -34.25 -13.18 1.52
C THR A 168 -34.53 -13.73 2.92
N GLU A 169 -34.26 -15.02 3.13
CA GLU A 169 -34.47 -15.70 4.40
C GLU A 169 -33.23 -15.55 5.29
N LEU A 170 -33.41 -14.94 6.46
CA LEU A 170 -32.32 -14.81 7.43
C LEU A 170 -31.92 -16.17 8.00
N MET A 171 -30.62 -16.38 8.08
CA MET A 171 -30.01 -17.53 8.76
C MET A 171 -29.63 -17.17 10.19
N SER A 172 -30.03 -18.02 11.13
CA SER A 172 -29.57 -17.95 12.51
C SER A 172 -28.21 -18.63 12.69
N GLN A 173 -27.49 -18.27 13.76
CA GLN A 173 -26.21 -18.90 14.10
C GLN A 173 -26.29 -20.43 14.24
N LYS A 174 -27.41 -20.95 14.77
CA LYS A 174 -27.64 -22.39 14.91
C LYS A 174 -27.75 -23.10 13.56
N GLU A 175 -28.40 -22.46 12.59
CA GLU A 175 -28.52 -23.02 11.24
C GLU A 175 -27.18 -22.96 10.51
N ILE A 176 -26.38 -21.91 10.73
CA ILE A 176 -25.02 -21.80 10.20
C ILE A 176 -24.14 -22.93 10.78
N ALA A 177 -24.20 -23.15 12.10
CA ALA A 177 -23.47 -24.23 12.76
C ALA A 177 -23.88 -25.62 12.24
N HIS A 178 -25.18 -25.88 12.06
CA HIS A 178 -25.69 -27.12 11.48
C HIS A 178 -25.10 -27.41 10.09
N VAL A 179 -25.02 -26.39 9.24
CA VAL A 179 -24.37 -26.54 7.91
C VAL A 179 -22.88 -26.84 8.05
N SER A 180 -22.18 -26.14 8.96
CA SER A 180 -20.75 -26.38 9.20
C SER A 180 -20.48 -27.80 9.74
N GLU A 181 -21.32 -28.33 10.62
CA GLU A 181 -21.21 -29.70 11.14
C GLU A 181 -21.35 -30.72 10.01
N ALA A 182 -22.35 -30.58 9.15
CA ALA A 182 -22.54 -31.47 7.99
C ALA A 182 -21.36 -31.42 7.02
N MET A 183 -20.74 -30.24 6.83
CA MET A 183 -19.53 -30.10 6.01
C MET A 183 -18.34 -30.87 6.60
N ILE A 184 -18.14 -30.78 7.92
CA ILE A 184 -17.07 -31.50 8.63
C ILE A 184 -17.24 -33.01 8.47
N GLU A 185 -18.46 -33.54 8.68
CA GLU A 185 -18.76 -34.97 8.54
C GLU A 185 -18.42 -35.52 7.16
N HIS A 186 -18.52 -34.69 6.13
CA HIS A 186 -18.26 -35.06 4.73
C HIS A 186 -16.90 -34.57 4.22
N SER A 187 -16.05 -34.01 5.08
CA SER A 187 -14.73 -33.47 4.73
C SER A 187 -14.78 -32.40 3.63
N VAL A 188 -15.81 -31.55 3.64
CA VAL A 188 -15.96 -30.43 2.69
C VAL A 188 -15.40 -29.16 3.32
N GLY A 189 -14.37 -28.57 2.68
CA GLY A 189 -13.77 -27.33 3.17
C GLY A 189 -14.69 -26.10 3.00
N PRO A 190 -14.73 -25.18 3.98
CA PRO A 190 -15.61 -23.99 3.97
C PRO A 190 -15.10 -22.81 3.15
N GLU A 191 -13.81 -22.73 2.85
CA GLU A 191 -13.09 -21.53 2.42
C GLU A 191 -13.71 -20.85 1.19
N ASN A 192 -14.07 -21.64 0.17
CA ASN A 192 -14.63 -21.15 -1.10
C ASN A 192 -16.17 -21.26 -1.19
N THR A 193 -16.87 -21.20 -0.04
CA THR A 193 -18.32 -21.43 0.03
C THR A 193 -19.12 -20.26 0.59
N ARG A 194 -20.40 -20.19 0.21
CA ARG A 194 -21.44 -19.36 0.85
C ARG A 194 -22.67 -20.21 1.13
N VAL A 195 -23.58 -19.76 2.00
CA VAL A 195 -24.76 -20.57 2.36
C VAL A 195 -26.06 -19.80 2.12
N ARG A 196 -26.97 -20.40 1.36
CA ARG A 196 -28.29 -19.84 1.09
C ARG A 196 -29.37 -20.69 1.74
N LYS A 197 -30.21 -20.07 2.56
CA LYS A 197 -31.42 -20.67 3.09
C LYS A 197 -32.60 -20.53 2.13
N LEU A 198 -33.35 -21.60 1.95
CA LEU A 198 -34.56 -21.69 1.14
C LEU A 198 -35.65 -22.37 1.96
N ILE A 199 -36.92 -21.99 1.74
CA ILE A 199 -38.07 -22.68 2.33
C ILE A 199 -38.71 -23.57 1.27
N LYS A 200 -38.66 -24.88 1.47
CA LYS A 200 -39.28 -25.89 0.60
C LYS A 200 -40.28 -26.69 1.42
N ASP A 201 -41.53 -26.74 0.97
CA ASP A 201 -42.64 -27.43 1.64
C ASP A 201 -42.79 -27.05 3.13
N GLY A 202 -42.55 -25.76 3.45
CA GLY A 202 -42.63 -25.23 4.80
C GLY A 202 -41.43 -25.58 5.71
N LYS A 203 -40.40 -26.25 5.18
CA LYS A 203 -39.18 -26.61 5.90
C LYS A 203 -37.96 -25.85 5.35
N PRO A 204 -37.01 -25.47 6.22
CA PRO A 204 -35.76 -24.90 5.75
C PRO A 204 -34.93 -25.96 5.04
N THR A 205 -34.29 -25.54 3.95
CA THR A 205 -33.28 -26.29 3.20
C THR A 205 -32.14 -25.33 2.90
N TYR A 206 -30.92 -25.84 2.81
CA TYR A 206 -29.70 -25.05 2.72
C TYR A 206 -28.90 -25.46 1.49
N HIS A 207 -28.58 -24.48 0.66
CA HIS A 207 -27.67 -24.68 -0.46
C HIS A 207 -26.30 -24.13 -0.09
N LEU A 208 -25.30 -25.01 -0.07
CA LEU A 208 -23.89 -24.66 0.01
C LEU A 208 -23.42 -24.25 -1.39
N LEU A 209 -23.28 -22.96 -1.60
CA LEU A 209 -22.85 -22.36 -2.86
C LEU A 209 -21.33 -22.47 -2.96
N GLN A 210 -20.84 -23.32 -3.85
CA GLN A 210 -19.42 -23.53 -4.08
C GLN A 210 -18.94 -22.66 -5.24
N ALA A 211 -17.92 -21.84 -5.00
CA ALA A 211 -17.36 -20.96 -6.02
C ALA A 211 -16.65 -21.76 -7.11
N SER A 212 -17.06 -21.58 -8.36
CA SER A 212 -16.58 -22.36 -9.50
C SER A 212 -17.06 -21.77 -10.83
N ALA A 213 -16.25 -21.91 -11.89
CA ALA A 213 -16.65 -21.57 -13.26
C ALA A 213 -17.74 -22.51 -13.78
N GLU A 214 -17.61 -23.80 -13.48
CA GLU A 214 -18.59 -24.82 -13.81
C GLU A 214 -19.85 -24.67 -12.96
N THR A 215 -21.01 -24.94 -13.56
CA THR A 215 -22.31 -24.82 -12.90
C THR A 215 -22.97 -26.19 -12.69
N GLY A 216 -23.81 -26.31 -11.68
CA GLY A 216 -24.65 -27.48 -11.46
C GLY A 216 -24.23 -28.31 -10.26
N VAL A 217 -24.56 -29.60 -10.28
CA VAL A 217 -24.27 -30.52 -9.17
C VAL A 217 -22.85 -31.09 -9.32
N PRO A 218 -22.08 -31.27 -8.23
CA PRO A 218 -20.80 -31.98 -8.28
C PRO A 218 -20.95 -33.38 -8.88
N THR A 219 -20.09 -33.74 -9.83
CA THR A 219 -20.12 -35.05 -10.52
C THR A 219 -19.52 -36.19 -9.69
N ASN A 220 -18.88 -35.87 -8.57
CA ASN A 220 -18.21 -36.81 -7.65
C ASN A 220 -19.16 -37.45 -6.62
N GLY A 221 -20.47 -37.18 -6.68
CA GLY A 221 -21.48 -37.77 -5.81
C GLY A 221 -21.72 -37.02 -4.48
N LEU A 222 -20.88 -36.05 -4.11
CA LEU A 222 -20.98 -35.21 -2.90
C LEU A 222 -22.04 -34.09 -3.01
N HIS A 223 -23.20 -34.40 -3.56
CA HIS A 223 -24.24 -33.41 -3.83
C HIS A 223 -25.18 -33.12 -2.67
N GLU A 224 -25.46 -34.13 -1.83
CA GLU A 224 -26.29 -34.03 -0.63
C GLU A 224 -25.40 -34.36 0.58
N LEU A 225 -25.24 -33.39 1.48
CA LEU A 225 -24.49 -33.56 2.73
C LEU A 225 -25.43 -33.98 3.88
N ALA A 226 -26.70 -33.59 3.77
CA ALA A 226 -27.76 -34.02 4.66
C ALA A 226 -29.10 -33.94 3.90
N ASN A 227 -30.17 -34.48 4.49
CA ASN A 227 -31.52 -34.43 3.90
C ASN A 227 -31.98 -33.01 3.53
N ASP A 228 -31.45 -31.99 4.21
CA ASP A 228 -31.76 -30.58 4.04
C ASP A 228 -30.58 -29.74 3.52
N ILE A 229 -29.41 -30.33 3.24
CA ILE A 229 -28.20 -29.61 2.83
C ILE A 229 -27.64 -30.18 1.53
N SER A 230 -27.50 -29.33 0.51
CA SER A 230 -26.95 -29.72 -0.80
C SER A 230 -25.88 -28.75 -1.32
N ILE A 231 -24.90 -29.28 -2.06
CA ILE A 231 -23.86 -28.49 -2.72
C ILE A 231 -24.33 -28.04 -4.11
N VAL A 232 -24.13 -26.76 -4.40
CA VAL A 232 -24.43 -26.14 -5.70
C VAL A 232 -23.20 -25.42 -6.23
N ARG A 233 -22.67 -25.87 -7.37
CA ARG A 233 -21.58 -25.21 -8.09
C ARG A 233 -22.06 -24.04 -8.92
N GLY A 234 -21.13 -23.17 -9.30
CA GLY A 234 -21.35 -22.03 -10.16
C GLY A 234 -21.49 -20.70 -9.44
N ASP A 235 -21.20 -20.65 -8.13
CA ASP A 235 -21.11 -19.35 -7.47
C ASP A 235 -19.95 -18.57 -8.07
N HIS A 236 -20.22 -17.31 -8.45
CA HIS A 236 -19.25 -16.46 -9.15
C HIS A 236 -18.75 -17.00 -10.51
N SER A 237 -19.50 -17.89 -11.17
CA SER A 237 -19.08 -18.58 -12.40
C SER A 237 -18.56 -17.68 -13.52
N LEU A 238 -19.18 -16.51 -13.73
CA LEU A 238 -18.73 -15.55 -14.74
C LEU A 238 -17.32 -15.02 -14.43
N GLU A 239 -17.08 -14.63 -13.17
CA GLU A 239 -15.79 -14.13 -12.73
C GLU A 239 -14.74 -15.24 -12.72
N MET A 240 -15.08 -16.43 -12.20
CA MET A 240 -14.19 -17.60 -12.20
C MET A 240 -13.76 -17.99 -13.62
N SER A 241 -14.68 -17.97 -14.58
CA SER A 241 -14.35 -18.24 -15.99
C SER A 241 -13.33 -17.25 -16.55
N LYS A 242 -13.45 -15.95 -16.20
CA LYS A 242 -12.51 -14.92 -16.64
C LYS A 242 -11.16 -15.06 -15.97
N ILE A 243 -11.14 -15.37 -14.67
CA ILE A 243 -9.93 -15.69 -13.91
C ILE A 243 -9.20 -16.86 -14.58
N CYS A 244 -9.86 -18.00 -14.81
CA CYS A 244 -9.26 -19.16 -15.49
C CYS A 244 -8.73 -18.81 -16.89
N SER A 245 -9.45 -17.99 -17.65
CA SER A 245 -9.04 -17.53 -18.98
C SER A 245 -7.72 -16.74 -18.92
N ASP A 246 -7.62 -15.75 -18.03
CA ASP A 246 -6.39 -14.96 -17.89
C ASP A 246 -5.25 -15.75 -17.25
N LEU A 247 -5.50 -16.70 -16.34
CA LEU A 247 -4.47 -17.61 -15.85
C LEU A 247 -3.94 -18.56 -16.93
N THR A 248 -4.82 -19.01 -17.83
CA THR A 248 -4.41 -19.79 -19.00
C THR A 248 -3.48 -18.97 -19.90
N ARG A 249 -3.76 -17.67 -20.08
CA ARG A 249 -2.88 -16.75 -20.81
C ARG A 249 -1.57 -16.51 -20.06
N ALA A 250 -1.60 -16.30 -18.74
CA ALA A 250 -0.40 -16.14 -17.92
C ALA A 250 0.53 -17.36 -18.03
N LYS A 251 -0.04 -18.58 -18.12
CA LYS A 251 0.71 -19.83 -18.27
C LYS A 251 1.65 -19.84 -19.49
N GLU A 252 1.30 -19.13 -20.57
CA GLU A 252 2.15 -19.00 -21.76
C GLU A 252 3.47 -18.25 -21.48
N TYR A 253 3.53 -17.46 -20.39
CA TYR A 253 4.62 -16.54 -20.05
C TYR A 253 5.37 -16.90 -18.76
N VAL A 254 5.08 -18.05 -18.16
CA VAL A 254 5.78 -18.55 -16.96
C VAL A 254 7.29 -18.61 -17.15
N SER A 255 8.01 -18.42 -16.05
CA SER A 255 9.47 -18.45 -16.03
C SER A 255 10.04 -19.82 -15.68
N ASN A 256 9.23 -20.71 -15.10
CA ASN A 256 9.65 -22.05 -14.70
C ASN A 256 8.47 -23.06 -14.67
N SER A 257 8.78 -24.34 -14.46
CA SER A 257 7.78 -25.42 -14.42
C SER A 257 6.90 -25.41 -13.17
N ARG A 258 7.38 -24.89 -12.03
CA ARG A 258 6.58 -24.76 -10.80
C ARG A 258 5.43 -23.77 -10.99
N GLN A 259 5.71 -22.65 -11.67
CA GLN A 259 4.69 -21.69 -12.09
C GLN A 259 3.66 -22.30 -13.04
N THR A 260 4.10 -23.19 -13.94
CA THR A 260 3.15 -23.93 -14.79
C THR A 260 2.23 -24.79 -13.92
N GLN A 261 2.81 -25.56 -12.99
CA GLN A 261 2.11 -26.49 -12.14
C GLN A 261 1.08 -25.81 -11.23
N PHE A 262 1.47 -24.78 -10.46
CA PHE A 262 0.51 -24.14 -9.56
C PHE A 262 -0.58 -23.38 -10.31
N LEU A 263 -0.29 -22.81 -11.49
CA LEU A 263 -1.31 -22.17 -12.32
C LEU A 263 -2.32 -23.18 -12.87
N GLU A 264 -1.88 -24.37 -13.26
CA GLU A 264 -2.79 -25.45 -13.70
C GLU A 264 -3.73 -25.88 -12.57
N LEU A 265 -3.20 -26.01 -11.36
CA LEU A 265 -3.98 -26.36 -10.16
C LEU A 265 -4.92 -25.23 -9.72
N TYR A 266 -4.52 -23.96 -9.86
CA TYR A 266 -5.44 -22.82 -9.70
C TYR A 266 -6.58 -22.87 -10.71
N ILE A 267 -6.27 -23.10 -11.99
CA ILE A 267 -7.29 -23.19 -13.04
C ILE A 267 -8.26 -24.35 -12.75
N GLU A 268 -7.75 -25.51 -12.32
CA GLU A 268 -8.59 -26.64 -11.92
C GLU A 268 -9.48 -26.30 -10.73
N SER A 269 -8.92 -25.73 -9.67
CA SER A 269 -9.66 -25.30 -8.48
C SER A 269 -10.75 -24.29 -8.82
N PHE A 270 -10.43 -23.22 -9.55
CA PHE A 270 -11.39 -22.17 -9.90
C PHE A 270 -12.41 -22.62 -10.95
N SER A 271 -12.06 -23.60 -11.80
CA SER A 271 -13.02 -24.20 -12.73
C SER A 271 -14.04 -25.07 -12.00
N THR A 272 -13.56 -25.97 -11.13
CA THR A 272 -14.35 -27.07 -10.58
C THR A 272 -14.93 -26.78 -9.20
N GLY A 273 -14.29 -25.90 -8.43
CA GLY A 273 -14.54 -25.64 -7.02
C GLY A 273 -13.70 -26.51 -6.06
N SER A 274 -12.77 -27.33 -6.54
CA SER A 274 -11.96 -28.23 -5.70
C SER A 274 -10.99 -27.44 -4.81
N LEU A 275 -11.15 -27.63 -3.50
CA LEU A 275 -10.21 -27.10 -2.51
C LEU A 275 -8.93 -27.94 -2.45
N GLU A 276 -9.01 -29.23 -2.77
CA GLU A 276 -7.86 -30.12 -2.84
C GLU A 276 -6.89 -29.63 -3.93
N ALA A 277 -7.39 -29.31 -5.12
CA ALA A 277 -6.58 -28.70 -6.18
C ALA A 277 -5.97 -27.37 -5.73
N TYR A 278 -6.71 -26.56 -4.97
CA TYR A 278 -6.17 -25.33 -4.38
C TYR A 278 -5.04 -25.63 -3.40
N GLN A 279 -5.19 -26.57 -2.48
CA GLN A 279 -4.15 -26.95 -1.53
C GLN A 279 -2.89 -27.49 -2.25
N GLU A 280 -3.05 -28.31 -3.28
CA GLU A 280 -1.92 -28.77 -4.11
C GLU A 280 -1.24 -27.61 -4.84
N SER A 281 -2.01 -26.61 -5.29
CA SER A 281 -1.42 -25.39 -5.88
C SER A 281 -0.55 -24.65 -4.87
N GLN A 282 -0.97 -24.58 -3.60
CA GLN A 282 -0.23 -23.93 -2.54
C GLN A 282 1.08 -24.66 -2.24
N LYS A 283 1.07 -26.00 -2.21
CA LYS A 283 2.31 -26.79 -2.09
C LYS A 283 3.29 -26.48 -3.21
N ALA A 284 2.82 -26.44 -4.45
CA ALA A 284 3.65 -26.10 -5.60
C ALA A 284 4.16 -24.64 -5.57
N TRP A 285 3.32 -23.71 -5.11
CA TRP A 285 3.64 -22.28 -5.02
C TRP A 285 4.68 -21.97 -3.94
N VAL A 286 4.58 -22.55 -2.75
CA VAL A 286 5.58 -22.40 -1.68
C VAL A 286 6.96 -22.81 -2.17
N MET A 287 7.01 -23.84 -3.02
CA MET A 287 8.26 -24.30 -3.61
C MET A 287 8.78 -23.38 -4.71
N ASP A 288 8.01 -22.43 -5.28
CA ASP A 288 8.51 -21.46 -6.26
C ASP A 288 9.30 -20.32 -5.58
N VAL A 289 10.51 -20.62 -5.11
CA VAL A 289 11.34 -19.69 -4.34
C VAL A 289 11.95 -18.58 -5.21
N SER A 290 11.97 -17.34 -4.70
CA SER A 290 12.58 -16.17 -5.33
C SER A 290 11.95 -15.79 -6.68
N ALA A 291 10.62 -15.84 -6.77
CA ALA A 291 9.89 -15.42 -7.96
C ALA A 291 10.15 -13.94 -8.28
N ARG A 292 10.41 -13.64 -9.57
CA ARG A 292 10.54 -12.25 -10.04
C ARG A 292 9.21 -11.51 -9.96
N VAL A 293 8.14 -12.19 -10.37
CA VAL A 293 6.75 -11.77 -10.25
C VAL A 293 6.08 -12.77 -9.31
N GLU A 294 5.83 -12.33 -8.09
CA GLU A 294 5.17 -13.12 -7.06
C GLU A 294 3.66 -12.93 -7.19
N ASN A 295 2.90 -13.95 -6.79
CA ASN A 295 1.46 -13.88 -6.75
C ASN A 295 0.87 -14.64 -5.56
N MET A 296 -0.28 -14.15 -5.12
CA MET A 296 -1.15 -14.73 -4.13
C MET A 296 -2.56 -14.53 -4.66
N MET A 297 -3.40 -15.57 -4.71
CA MET A 297 -4.74 -15.45 -5.27
C MET A 297 -5.62 -16.64 -4.89
N GLY A 298 -6.82 -16.35 -4.38
CA GLY A 298 -7.83 -17.36 -4.09
C GLY A 298 -8.81 -16.89 -3.04
N PHE A 299 -9.42 -17.84 -2.34
CA PHE A 299 -10.18 -17.58 -1.11
C PHE A 299 -9.24 -17.79 0.07
N ILE A 300 -8.72 -16.72 0.65
CA ILE A 300 -7.54 -16.77 1.53
C ILE A 300 -7.94 -16.52 2.99
N GLU A 301 -8.32 -15.28 3.32
CA GLU A 301 -8.54 -14.86 4.70
C GLU A 301 -10.01 -14.93 5.14
N SER A 302 -10.27 -15.50 6.32
CA SER A 302 -11.64 -15.71 6.84
C SER A 302 -12.17 -14.61 7.77
N TYR A 303 -11.43 -13.50 7.90
CA TYR A 303 -11.71 -12.44 8.90
C TYR A 303 -13.13 -11.84 8.82
N ARG A 304 -13.74 -11.81 7.63
CA ARG A 304 -15.01 -11.11 7.39
C ARG A 304 -16.24 -12.02 7.39
N ASP A 305 -16.06 -13.34 7.46
CA ASP A 305 -17.16 -14.25 7.77
C ASP A 305 -17.43 -14.17 9.28
N PRO A 306 -18.64 -13.82 9.75
CA PRO A 306 -18.93 -13.83 11.17
C PRO A 306 -18.78 -15.21 11.85
N ALA A 307 -18.80 -16.30 11.08
CA ALA A 307 -18.47 -17.64 11.59
C ALA A 307 -16.96 -17.95 11.57
N GLY A 308 -16.16 -17.12 10.90
CA GLY A 308 -14.69 -17.21 10.86
C GLY A 308 -14.12 -18.36 10.02
N ILE A 309 -14.93 -19.00 9.17
CA ILE A 309 -14.51 -20.20 8.43
C ILE A 309 -14.57 -20.06 6.91
N ARG A 310 -15.32 -19.10 6.37
CA ARG A 310 -15.38 -18.82 4.92
C ARG A 310 -14.43 -17.68 4.59
N SER A 311 -13.70 -17.81 3.49
CA SER A 311 -12.63 -16.88 3.14
C SER A 311 -13.08 -15.85 2.11
N GLU A 312 -12.57 -14.63 2.23
CA GLU A 312 -12.74 -13.57 1.23
C GLU A 312 -11.89 -13.91 0.00
N TRP A 313 -12.37 -13.57 -1.21
CA TRP A 313 -11.49 -13.56 -2.36
C TRP A 313 -10.43 -12.50 -2.15
N GLU A 314 -9.17 -12.87 -2.35
CA GLU A 314 -8.05 -11.96 -2.24
C GLU A 314 -7.01 -12.30 -3.30
N ALA A 315 -6.39 -11.27 -3.88
CA ALA A 315 -5.27 -11.47 -4.77
C ALA A 315 -4.26 -10.32 -4.72
N MET A 316 -2.97 -10.66 -4.77
CA MET A 316 -1.84 -9.73 -4.82
C MET A 316 -0.87 -10.20 -5.90
N ILE A 317 -0.51 -9.30 -6.81
CA ILE A 317 0.58 -9.49 -7.78
C ILE A 317 1.69 -8.51 -7.44
N GLY A 318 2.84 -9.05 -7.06
CA GLY A 318 3.98 -8.31 -6.59
C GLY A 318 5.18 -8.51 -7.51
N ILE A 319 6.01 -7.48 -7.64
CA ILE A 319 7.29 -7.59 -8.35
C ILE A 319 8.37 -7.44 -7.29
N SER A 320 9.24 -8.44 -7.17
CA SER A 320 10.30 -8.42 -6.16
C SER A 320 11.23 -7.22 -6.34
N ASP A 321 11.81 -6.69 -5.27
CA ASP A 321 12.96 -5.78 -5.40
C ASP A 321 14.24 -6.58 -5.10
N PRO A 322 15.16 -6.77 -6.07
CA PRO A 322 16.38 -7.54 -5.83
C PRO A 322 17.27 -6.97 -4.72
N GLY A 323 17.32 -5.64 -4.58
CA GLY A 323 18.09 -4.94 -3.57
C GLY A 323 17.52 -5.16 -2.18
N GLU A 324 16.22 -4.93 -1.98
CA GLU A 324 15.56 -5.17 -0.69
C GLU A 324 15.54 -6.66 -0.33
N THR A 325 15.26 -7.53 -1.30
CA THR A 325 15.25 -8.98 -1.12
C THR A 325 16.64 -9.48 -0.68
N SER A 326 17.73 -8.88 -1.17
CA SER A 326 19.08 -9.23 -0.69
C SER A 326 19.31 -8.88 0.79
N ARG A 327 18.70 -7.81 1.30
CA ARG A 327 18.77 -7.44 2.73
C ARG A 327 17.97 -8.43 3.57
N LEU A 328 16.76 -8.78 3.14
CA LEU A 328 15.94 -9.80 3.80
C LEU A 328 16.62 -11.17 3.79
N LYS A 329 17.30 -11.54 2.69
CA LYS A 329 18.07 -12.78 2.63
C LYS A 329 19.19 -12.83 3.68
N ARG A 330 19.92 -11.73 3.91
CA ARG A 330 20.92 -11.67 5.00
C ARG A 330 20.28 -11.81 6.38
N PHE A 331 19.07 -11.26 6.56
CA PHE A 331 18.31 -11.43 7.80
C PHE A 331 17.89 -12.89 8.01
N VAL A 332 17.39 -13.55 6.96
CA VAL A 332 17.08 -14.99 6.90
C VAL A 332 18.32 -15.83 7.24
N GLU A 333 19.47 -15.54 6.66
CA GLU A 333 20.75 -16.21 6.94
C GLU A 333 21.22 -16.00 8.39
N SER A 334 20.83 -14.89 9.02
CA SER A 334 21.17 -14.57 10.41
C SER A 334 20.16 -15.10 11.43
N SER A 335 19.03 -15.66 10.98
CA SER A 335 17.89 -16.06 11.83
C SER A 335 18.28 -16.97 12.99
N THR A 336 19.12 -17.99 12.78
CA THR A 336 19.55 -18.91 13.86
C THR A 336 20.28 -18.17 14.98
N PHE A 337 21.12 -17.19 14.65
CA PHE A 337 21.81 -16.37 15.65
C PHE A 337 20.83 -15.49 16.43
N ILE A 338 19.82 -14.93 15.76
CA ILE A 338 18.79 -14.10 16.39
C ILE A 338 17.89 -14.93 17.30
N ILE A 339 17.49 -16.13 16.89
CA ILE A 339 16.64 -17.05 17.67
C ILE A 339 17.31 -17.43 19.01
N ARG A 340 18.63 -17.58 19.03
CA ARG A 340 19.40 -17.86 20.26
C ARG A 340 19.34 -16.72 21.30
N GLN A 341 18.80 -15.56 20.94
CA GLN A 341 18.64 -14.41 21.84
C GLN A 341 17.23 -14.29 22.40
N LEU A 342 16.30 -15.15 21.97
CA LEU A 342 14.92 -15.16 22.46
C LEU A 342 14.85 -15.67 23.91
N PRO A 343 13.83 -15.27 24.70
CA PRO A 343 13.81 -15.50 26.14
C PRO A 343 13.59 -16.97 26.57
N TRP A 344 13.39 -17.89 25.62
CA TRP A 344 13.31 -19.34 25.83
C TRP A 344 14.56 -20.09 25.34
N ALA A 345 15.55 -19.39 24.79
CA ALA A 345 16.81 -19.98 24.35
C ALA A 345 17.61 -20.52 25.54
N VAL A 346 18.28 -21.65 25.34
CA VAL A 346 19.10 -22.31 26.37
C VAL A 346 20.40 -22.79 25.75
N ASP A 347 21.52 -22.32 26.30
CA ASP A 347 22.86 -22.69 25.84
C ASP A 347 23.08 -24.20 25.89
N GLY A 348 23.70 -24.74 24.84
CA GLY A 348 24.00 -26.18 24.73
C GLY A 348 22.81 -27.09 24.42
N VAL A 349 21.57 -26.56 24.38
CA VAL A 349 20.38 -27.32 23.99
C VAL A 349 19.89 -26.86 22.62
N ASN A 350 19.69 -27.80 21.69
CA ASN A 350 19.23 -27.49 20.34
C ASN A 350 20.07 -26.38 19.65
N ASP A 351 21.40 -26.52 19.69
CA ASP A 351 22.35 -25.53 19.16
C ASP A 351 22.11 -24.11 19.70
N GLY A 352 21.79 -24.01 21.00
CA GLY A 352 21.54 -22.77 21.71
C GLY A 352 20.12 -22.21 21.58
N LYS A 353 19.25 -22.82 20.78
CA LYS A 353 17.86 -22.36 20.60
C LYS A 353 16.92 -22.80 21.72
N GLY A 354 17.35 -23.75 22.54
CA GLY A 354 16.54 -24.29 23.64
C GLY A 354 15.53 -25.36 23.18
N PRO A 355 14.86 -26.00 24.16
CA PRO A 355 14.02 -27.18 23.92
C PRO A 355 12.61 -26.85 23.41
N PHE A 356 12.22 -25.57 23.40
CA PHE A 356 10.94 -25.07 22.90
C PHE A 356 11.05 -24.45 21.51
N GLU A 357 12.05 -24.89 20.74
CA GLU A 357 12.29 -24.44 19.38
C GLU A 357 12.50 -25.64 18.44
N LYS A 358 12.15 -25.48 17.16
CA LYS A 358 12.38 -26.53 16.15
C LYS A 358 13.88 -26.81 15.99
N SER A 359 14.25 -28.07 15.73
CA SER A 359 15.65 -28.47 15.56
C SER A 359 16.28 -27.89 14.30
N LEU A 360 15.53 -27.91 13.19
CA LEU A 360 15.85 -27.21 11.96
C LEU A 360 14.95 -25.96 11.85
N PHE A 361 15.56 -24.80 11.69
CA PHE A 361 14.84 -23.61 11.26
C PHE A 361 14.97 -23.55 9.75
N GLU A 362 13.96 -24.05 9.03
CA GLU A 362 13.88 -23.89 7.59
C GLU A 362 13.41 -22.47 7.30
N ALA A 363 14.38 -21.62 6.94
CA ALA A 363 14.08 -20.23 6.74
C ALA A 363 13.17 -20.09 5.50
N PRO A 364 11.95 -19.53 5.66
CA PRO A 364 10.98 -19.41 4.58
C PRO A 364 11.51 -18.50 3.48
N ASP A 365 10.94 -18.60 2.27
CA ASP A 365 11.19 -17.60 1.24
C ASP A 365 10.64 -16.25 1.74
N PHE A 366 11.53 -15.29 1.93
CA PHE A 366 11.18 -13.98 2.43
C PHE A 366 11.43 -12.92 1.35
N THR A 367 10.35 -12.46 0.74
CA THR A 367 10.41 -11.58 -0.42
C THR A 367 9.79 -10.22 -0.11
N SER A 368 10.56 -9.17 -0.38
CA SER A 368 10.03 -7.81 -0.48
C SER A 368 9.55 -7.58 -1.90
N VAL A 369 8.27 -7.22 -2.05
CA VAL A 369 7.67 -6.95 -3.35
C VAL A 369 7.08 -5.55 -3.38
N HIS A 370 7.13 -4.94 -4.56
CA HIS A 370 6.28 -3.80 -4.86
C HIS A 370 4.99 -4.35 -5.47
N ALA A 371 3.85 -4.01 -4.89
CA ALA A 371 2.56 -4.46 -5.38
C ALA A 371 2.18 -3.76 -6.70
N LEU A 372 1.96 -4.56 -7.75
CA LEU A 372 1.40 -4.13 -9.03
C LEU A 372 -0.13 -4.07 -8.98
N ALA A 373 -0.73 -5.07 -8.33
CA ALA A 373 -2.16 -5.16 -8.12
C ALA A 373 -2.46 -5.84 -6.78
N VAL A 374 -3.37 -5.28 -6.00
CA VAL A 374 -3.94 -5.83 -4.77
C VAL A 374 -5.46 -5.73 -4.89
N CYS A 375 -6.10 -6.86 -5.17
CA CYS A 375 -7.54 -6.99 -5.23
C CYS A 375 -8.02 -7.61 -3.91
N GLY A 376 -8.41 -6.76 -2.98
CA GLY A 376 -8.87 -7.11 -1.64
C GLY A 376 -9.68 -5.96 -1.05
N SER A 377 -10.40 -6.22 0.05
CA SER A 377 -11.10 -5.16 0.80
C SER A 377 -10.13 -4.21 1.53
N VAL A 378 -8.87 -4.64 1.72
CA VAL A 378 -7.76 -3.89 2.31
C VAL A 378 -6.52 -4.06 1.44
N VAL A 379 -5.66 -3.02 1.40
CA VAL A 379 -4.29 -3.16 0.88
C VAL A 379 -3.37 -3.45 2.06
N PHE A 380 -3.15 -4.73 2.32
CA PHE A 380 -2.38 -5.24 3.46
C PHE A 380 -0.88 -4.91 3.32
N GLU A 381 -0.16 -4.93 4.45
CA GLU A 381 1.27 -4.59 4.51
C GLU A 381 2.17 -5.80 4.28
N ALA A 382 1.76 -6.96 4.78
CA ALA A 382 2.47 -8.21 4.65
C ALA A 382 1.49 -9.40 4.70
N ALA A 383 1.95 -10.55 4.22
CA ALA A 383 1.22 -11.82 4.30
C ALA A 383 2.19 -12.97 4.57
N ASN A 384 1.71 -13.95 5.34
CA ASN A 384 2.41 -15.17 5.69
C ASN A 384 1.55 -16.38 5.32
N LEU A 385 1.89 -17.06 4.23
CA LEU A 385 0.99 -18.00 3.56
C LEU A 385 1.68 -19.30 3.13
N PRO A 386 0.92 -20.40 2.94
CA PRO A 386 -0.54 -20.51 3.01
C PRO A 386 -1.08 -20.65 4.44
N ASN A 387 -2.40 -20.53 4.59
CA ASN A 387 -3.14 -20.73 5.85
C ASN A 387 -3.32 -22.20 6.26
N PHE A 388 -2.85 -23.15 5.44
CA PHE A 388 -2.96 -24.59 5.73
C PHE A 388 -1.78 -25.08 6.57
N GLU A 389 -1.99 -25.32 7.87
CA GLU A 389 -0.93 -25.68 8.82
C GLU A 389 -0.10 -26.89 8.37
N TYR A 390 -0.74 -27.95 7.88
CA TYR A 390 -0.02 -29.13 7.42
C TYR A 390 0.91 -28.82 6.22
N ILE A 391 0.57 -27.87 5.35
CA ILE A 391 1.45 -27.44 4.25
C ILE A 391 2.62 -26.66 4.81
N ARG A 392 2.38 -25.78 5.78
CA ARG A 392 3.43 -25.02 6.48
C ARG A 392 4.44 -25.95 7.14
N GLU A 393 3.97 -27.05 7.73
CA GLU A 393 4.81 -28.06 8.38
C GLU A 393 5.55 -28.97 7.40
N THR A 394 4.94 -29.35 6.28
CA THR A 394 5.49 -30.37 5.36
C THR A 394 6.21 -29.82 4.14
N CYS A 395 5.83 -28.63 3.68
CA CYS A 395 6.32 -27.99 2.45
C CYS A 395 6.96 -26.62 2.72
N GLY A 396 6.57 -25.94 3.80
CA GLY A 396 7.03 -24.60 4.17
C GLY A 396 5.97 -23.52 3.93
N PHE A 397 6.39 -22.26 4.04
CA PHE A 397 5.54 -21.08 3.86
C PHE A 397 6.35 -19.93 3.24
N LYS A 398 5.66 -18.90 2.75
CA LYS A 398 6.25 -17.67 2.21
C LYS A 398 5.86 -16.47 3.06
N ASN A 399 6.82 -15.58 3.25
CA ASN A 399 6.62 -14.26 3.83
C ASN A 399 6.72 -13.22 2.72
N ILE A 400 5.68 -12.42 2.55
CA ILE A 400 5.62 -11.40 1.51
C ILE A 400 5.39 -10.05 2.17
N VAL A 401 6.28 -9.10 1.93
CA VAL A 401 6.17 -7.72 2.41
C VAL A 401 5.93 -6.79 1.23
N LEU A 402 4.92 -5.92 1.33
CA LEU A 402 4.55 -4.97 0.28
C LEU A 402 5.27 -3.64 0.54
N ALA A 403 6.49 -3.50 0.03
CA ALA A 403 7.35 -2.33 0.26
C ALA A 403 6.68 -1.00 -0.09
N ASN A 404 6.12 -0.89 -1.30
CA ASN A 404 5.45 0.33 -1.75
C ASN A 404 4.14 0.63 -1.00
N ARG A 405 3.53 -0.36 -0.33
CA ARG A 405 2.44 -0.12 0.62
C ARG A 405 2.99 0.38 1.95
N LEU A 406 4.06 -0.20 2.48
CA LEU A 406 4.70 0.25 3.72
C LEU A 406 5.24 1.68 3.60
N SER A 407 5.75 2.09 2.43
CA SER A 407 6.18 3.48 2.18
C SER A 407 5.05 4.51 2.41
N ALA A 408 3.77 4.12 2.26
CA ALA A 408 2.64 5.01 2.54
C ALA A 408 2.54 5.41 4.03
N ASN A 409 3.15 4.64 4.92
CA ASN A 409 3.24 4.95 6.36
C ASN A 409 4.19 6.14 6.62
N ASN A 410 5.10 6.45 5.69
CA ASN A 410 5.95 7.64 5.74
C ASN A 410 5.19 8.90 5.26
N ASN A 411 4.03 9.18 5.85
CA ASN A 411 3.23 10.34 5.49
C ASN A 411 3.36 11.44 6.58
N PRO A 412 4.04 12.56 6.28
CA PRO A 412 4.31 13.61 7.26
C PRO A 412 3.03 14.33 7.74
N ASN A 413 1.93 14.19 6.99
CA ASN A 413 0.63 14.79 7.30
C ASN A 413 -0.27 13.89 8.16
N LEU A 414 0.18 12.68 8.54
CA LEU A 414 -0.62 11.83 9.42
C LEU A 414 -0.84 12.49 10.78
N PRO A 415 -2.09 12.59 11.26
CA PRO A 415 -2.37 13.03 12.62
C PRO A 415 -1.79 12.02 13.61
N MET A 416 -0.97 12.50 14.55
CA MET A 416 -0.41 11.71 15.64
C MET A 416 -0.85 12.32 16.99
N PRO A 417 -2.14 12.24 17.35
CA PRO A 417 -2.71 12.96 18.49
C PRO A 417 -2.26 12.41 19.85
N TRP A 418 -1.56 11.27 19.87
CA TRP A 418 -1.13 10.56 21.07
C TRP A 418 0.34 10.81 21.43
N VAL A 419 1.08 11.52 20.57
CA VAL A 419 2.50 11.79 20.71
C VAL A 419 2.70 13.21 21.20
N ASP A 420 3.61 13.41 22.16
CA ASP A 420 3.93 14.74 22.65
C ASP A 420 4.47 15.62 21.50
N PRO A 421 4.04 16.90 21.38
CA PRO A 421 4.51 17.80 20.32
C PRO A 421 6.04 17.92 20.23
N SER A 422 6.76 17.79 21.35
CA SER A 422 8.23 17.85 21.39
C SER A 422 8.88 16.63 20.72
N GLU A 423 8.19 15.49 20.67
CA GLU A 423 8.70 14.24 20.10
C GLU A 423 8.25 14.00 18.66
N LEU A 424 7.22 14.74 18.22
CA LEU A 424 6.54 14.52 16.94
C LEU A 424 7.48 14.53 15.73
N LYS A 425 8.50 15.41 15.71
CA LYS A 425 9.48 15.48 14.63
C LYS A 425 10.30 14.20 14.53
N HIS A 426 10.77 13.69 15.67
CA HIS A 426 11.54 12.46 15.72
C HIS A 426 10.65 11.27 15.34
N PHE A 427 9.49 11.16 15.99
CA PHE A 427 8.56 10.05 15.76
C PHE A 427 8.14 9.92 14.29
N ARG A 428 7.84 11.03 13.60
CA ARG A 428 7.50 11.00 12.16
C ARG A 428 8.63 10.47 11.29
N LYS A 429 9.88 10.80 11.62
CA LYS A 429 11.06 10.34 10.87
C LYS A 429 11.31 8.84 11.04
N SER A 430 10.98 8.27 12.20
CA SER A 430 11.38 6.90 12.55
C SER A 430 10.25 5.88 12.59
N THR A 431 8.99 6.29 12.82
CA THR A 431 7.87 5.36 13.07
C THR A 431 7.61 4.40 11.90
N HIS A 432 7.72 4.87 10.65
CA HIS A 432 7.53 4.05 9.47
C HIS A 432 8.68 3.04 9.26
N LEU A 433 9.91 3.39 9.68
CA LEU A 433 11.06 2.48 9.67
C LEU A 433 10.91 1.40 10.73
N VAL A 434 10.51 1.79 11.95
CA VAL A 434 10.18 0.82 13.00
C VAL A 434 9.08 -0.11 12.52
N ARG A 435 8.02 0.40 11.89
CA ARG A 435 6.94 -0.43 11.34
C ARG A 435 7.47 -1.47 10.36
N PHE A 436 8.29 -1.07 9.39
CA PHE A 436 8.93 -1.99 8.44
C PHE A 436 9.76 -3.06 9.16
N LEU A 437 10.64 -2.66 10.08
CA LEU A 437 11.50 -3.59 10.82
C LEU A 437 10.70 -4.56 11.68
N THR A 438 9.72 -4.05 12.44
CA THR A 438 8.87 -4.89 13.29
C THR A 438 8.05 -5.85 12.46
N THR A 439 7.48 -5.42 11.31
CA THR A 439 6.79 -6.32 10.39
C THR A 439 7.77 -7.40 9.88
N ALA A 440 8.97 -7.02 9.46
CA ALA A 440 9.92 -8.00 8.94
C ALA A 440 10.28 -9.08 9.98
N VAL A 441 10.50 -8.67 11.24
CA VAL A 441 10.81 -9.58 12.35
C VAL A 441 9.59 -10.39 12.77
N HIS A 442 8.40 -9.79 12.81
CA HIS A 442 7.13 -10.43 13.12
C HIS A 442 6.86 -11.61 12.18
N GLU A 443 7.00 -11.41 10.87
CA GLU A 443 6.73 -12.47 9.88
C GLU A 443 7.79 -13.59 9.91
N LEU A 444 9.07 -13.23 9.95
CA LEU A 444 10.15 -14.22 9.84
C LEU A 444 10.39 -14.98 11.16
N VAL A 445 10.57 -14.23 12.25
CA VAL A 445 11.02 -14.78 13.54
C VAL A 445 9.87 -14.85 14.52
N GLY A 446 8.89 -13.94 14.46
CA GLY A 446 7.66 -14.03 15.24
C GLY A 446 6.94 -15.34 14.92
N HIS A 447 6.23 -15.42 13.80
CA HIS A 447 5.49 -16.61 13.39
C HIS A 447 6.38 -17.84 13.11
N GLY A 448 7.62 -17.64 12.66
CA GLY A 448 8.52 -18.74 12.28
C GLY A 448 9.13 -19.53 13.45
N THR A 449 9.00 -19.05 14.70
CA THR A 449 9.62 -19.69 15.88
C THR A 449 8.64 -20.50 16.73
N GLY A 450 9.19 -21.49 17.42
CA GLY A 450 8.48 -22.33 18.38
C GLY A 450 8.10 -23.71 17.85
N ILE A 451 8.15 -24.68 18.75
CA ILE A 451 7.67 -26.05 18.53
C ILE A 451 6.38 -26.29 19.31
N LEU A 452 5.41 -26.98 18.72
CA LEU A 452 4.27 -27.53 19.46
C LEU A 452 4.68 -28.92 19.97
N LEU A 453 4.78 -29.10 21.28
CA LEU A 453 5.09 -30.40 21.87
C LEU A 453 3.85 -31.29 21.73
N SER A 454 3.98 -32.40 21.00
CA SER A 454 2.83 -33.20 20.55
C SER A 454 3.07 -34.69 20.67
N GLU A 455 2.01 -35.41 21.06
CA GLU A 455 1.83 -36.83 20.79
C GLU A 455 1.29 -36.96 19.35
N THR A 456 2.20 -37.12 18.40
CA THR A 456 1.92 -37.13 16.95
C THR A 456 1.06 -38.33 16.50
N ALA A 457 1.17 -39.45 17.22
CA ALA A 457 0.33 -40.62 17.11
C ALA A 457 0.33 -41.34 18.48
N PRO A 458 -0.62 -42.24 18.78
CA PRO A 458 -0.67 -42.92 20.06
C PRO A 458 0.70 -43.52 20.48
N GLY A 459 1.30 -42.98 21.54
CA GLY A 459 2.61 -43.36 22.08
C GLY A 459 3.84 -42.81 21.32
N ILE A 460 3.67 -41.93 20.33
CA ILE A 460 4.75 -41.35 19.52
C ILE A 460 4.81 -39.84 19.75
N TYR A 461 5.86 -39.37 20.41
CA TYR A 461 6.05 -37.98 20.78
C TYR A 461 7.12 -37.31 19.90
N ASN A 462 6.95 -36.02 19.60
CA ASN A 462 7.98 -35.21 18.94
C ASN A 462 8.99 -34.59 19.93
N PHE A 463 8.97 -35.03 21.19
CA PHE A 463 9.87 -34.64 22.27
C PHE A 463 10.20 -35.85 23.17
N ASP A 464 11.24 -35.73 23.99
CA ASP A 464 11.62 -36.78 24.94
C ASP A 464 10.64 -36.84 26.12
N GLN A 465 9.82 -37.90 26.19
CA GLN A 465 8.86 -38.10 27.27
C GLN A 465 9.51 -38.59 28.58
N GLU A 466 10.64 -39.30 28.50
CA GLU A 466 11.37 -39.76 29.69
C GLU A 466 12.09 -38.60 30.37
N ASN A 467 12.54 -37.61 29.58
CA ASN A 467 13.15 -36.37 30.06
C ASN A 467 12.47 -35.14 29.43
N PRO A 468 11.24 -34.77 29.86
CA PRO A 468 10.52 -33.66 29.25
C PRO A 468 11.26 -32.33 29.39
N PRO A 469 11.11 -31.41 28.42
CA PRO A 469 11.66 -30.07 28.48
C PRO A 469 11.38 -29.37 29.81
N ILE A 470 12.38 -28.67 30.35
CA ILE A 470 12.24 -27.86 31.56
C ILE A 470 11.71 -26.47 31.18
N SER A 471 10.55 -26.10 31.72
CA SER A 471 9.95 -24.79 31.49
C SER A 471 10.78 -23.67 32.12
N PRO A 472 11.15 -22.61 31.37
CA PRO A 472 11.85 -21.46 31.93
C PRO A 472 10.98 -20.61 32.86
N LEU A 473 9.66 -20.83 32.88
CA LEU A 473 8.73 -20.07 33.73
C LEU A 473 8.79 -20.48 35.20
N ASN A 474 9.08 -21.76 35.47
CA ASN A 474 8.98 -22.34 36.81
C ASN A 474 10.11 -23.33 37.15
N GLY A 475 11.01 -23.63 36.22
CA GLY A 475 12.13 -24.56 36.40
C GLY A 475 11.72 -26.02 36.55
N LYS A 476 10.50 -26.40 36.13
CA LYS A 476 9.97 -27.77 36.22
C LYS A 476 9.80 -28.38 34.83
N ALA A 477 9.85 -29.71 34.76
CA ALA A 477 9.50 -30.46 33.56
C ALA A 477 8.06 -30.18 33.13
N VAL A 478 7.83 -30.04 31.84
CA VAL A 478 6.49 -29.85 31.27
C VAL A 478 5.62 -31.08 31.47
N THR A 479 4.33 -30.86 31.76
CA THR A 479 3.36 -31.92 32.07
C THR A 479 2.21 -32.00 31.07
N SER A 480 2.18 -31.13 30.07
CA SER A 480 1.13 -31.03 29.06
C SER A 480 1.73 -30.92 27.67
N HIS A 481 0.98 -31.39 26.68
CA HIS A 481 1.32 -31.46 25.26
C HIS A 481 0.02 -31.60 24.44
N TYR A 482 0.11 -31.41 23.12
CA TYR A 482 -1.00 -31.66 22.20
C TYR A 482 -1.21 -33.17 22.02
N LEU A 483 -2.46 -33.62 22.14
CA LEU A 483 -2.85 -35.02 21.93
C LEU A 483 -3.00 -35.34 20.43
N PRO A 484 -3.07 -36.63 20.02
CA PRO A 484 -3.27 -36.99 18.62
C PRO A 484 -4.50 -36.32 18.02
N GLY A 485 -4.30 -35.60 16.90
CA GLY A 485 -5.35 -34.88 16.18
C GLY A 485 -5.69 -33.49 16.74
N GLN A 486 -5.09 -33.07 17.86
CA GLN A 486 -5.21 -31.69 18.33
C GLN A 486 -4.26 -30.76 17.58
N THR A 487 -4.73 -29.55 17.30
CA THR A 487 -3.97 -28.45 16.71
C THR A 487 -3.91 -27.27 17.68
N TRP A 488 -3.03 -26.30 17.39
CA TRP A 488 -3.00 -25.00 18.08
C TRP A 488 -4.41 -24.39 18.19
N THR A 489 -5.10 -24.31 17.06
CA THR A 489 -6.44 -23.73 16.95
C THR A 489 -7.49 -24.54 17.69
N SER A 490 -7.43 -25.88 17.67
CA SER A 490 -8.42 -26.71 18.37
C SER A 490 -8.31 -26.59 19.89
N VAL A 491 -7.11 -26.40 20.44
CA VAL A 491 -6.89 -26.31 21.89
C VAL A 491 -7.16 -24.89 22.41
N PHE A 492 -6.72 -23.85 21.70
CA PHE A 492 -6.83 -22.46 22.16
C PHE A 492 -8.14 -21.79 21.73
N GLY A 493 -8.86 -22.37 20.76
CA GLY A 493 -10.13 -21.85 20.27
C GLY A 493 -10.01 -20.38 19.86
N ASN A 494 -10.90 -19.54 20.37
CA ASN A 494 -10.96 -18.11 20.03
C ASN A 494 -9.70 -17.32 20.45
N LEU A 495 -8.89 -17.82 21.39
CA LEU A 495 -7.66 -17.15 21.80
C LEU A 495 -6.49 -17.42 20.85
N ALA A 496 -6.59 -18.46 20.00
CA ALA A 496 -5.49 -18.91 19.17
C ALA A 496 -4.92 -17.80 18.27
N GLY A 497 -5.79 -17.04 17.60
CA GLY A 497 -5.36 -15.93 16.72
C GLY A 497 -4.67 -14.82 17.50
N THR A 498 -5.34 -14.24 18.50
CA THR A 498 -4.80 -13.08 19.24
C THR A 498 -3.55 -13.40 20.06
N VAL A 499 -3.42 -14.61 20.61
CA VAL A 499 -2.21 -15.01 21.34
C VAL A 499 -1.03 -15.16 20.38
N GLU A 500 -1.25 -15.71 19.18
CA GLU A 500 -0.20 -15.83 18.17
C GLU A 500 0.27 -14.46 17.69
N GLU A 501 -0.65 -13.54 17.39
CA GLU A 501 -0.31 -12.16 17.02
C GLU A 501 0.45 -11.43 18.14
N CYS A 502 -0.01 -11.55 19.38
CA CYS A 502 0.65 -10.93 20.52
C CYS A 502 2.06 -11.47 20.72
N ARG A 503 2.25 -12.79 20.58
CA ARG A 503 3.58 -13.42 20.63
C ARG A 503 4.48 -12.88 19.51
N ALA A 504 4.01 -12.83 18.27
CA ALA A 504 4.81 -12.37 17.13
C ALA A 504 5.16 -10.86 17.22
N ILE A 505 4.22 -10.02 17.66
CA ILE A 505 4.48 -8.60 17.95
C ILE A 505 5.52 -8.46 19.06
N LEU A 506 5.38 -9.19 20.18
CA LEU A 506 6.33 -9.17 21.28
C LEU A 506 7.75 -9.61 20.86
N VAL A 507 7.89 -10.62 19.98
CA VAL A 507 9.19 -11.00 19.41
C VAL A 507 9.81 -9.83 18.68
N SER A 508 9.03 -9.14 17.84
CA SER A 508 9.51 -8.00 17.08
C SER A 508 9.99 -6.87 17.98
N GLU A 509 9.21 -6.48 18.99
CA GLU A 509 9.53 -5.41 19.93
C GLU A 509 10.69 -5.77 20.86
N TYR A 510 10.78 -7.03 21.31
CA TYR A 510 11.84 -7.53 22.18
C TYR A 510 13.22 -7.51 21.50
N LEU A 511 13.26 -7.74 20.19
CA LEU A 511 14.49 -7.78 19.40
C LEU A 511 14.95 -6.40 18.90
N MET A 512 14.19 -5.32 19.11
CA MET A 512 14.55 -3.98 18.61
C MET A 512 15.76 -3.33 19.30
N ASP A 513 16.34 -3.94 20.35
CA ASP A 513 17.63 -3.51 20.91
C ASP A 513 18.82 -4.27 20.30
N ASN A 514 18.58 -5.27 19.45
CA ASN A 514 19.63 -6.06 18.81
C ASN A 514 20.31 -5.23 17.71
N LYS A 515 21.51 -4.74 18.02
CA LYS A 515 22.27 -3.88 17.10
C LYS A 515 22.76 -4.61 15.86
N ASP A 516 23.00 -5.92 15.94
CA ASP A 516 23.41 -6.72 14.77
C ASP A 516 22.23 -6.87 13.79
N LEU A 517 21.03 -7.13 14.32
CA LEU A 517 19.79 -7.16 13.55
C LEU A 517 19.57 -5.83 12.83
N LEU A 518 19.62 -4.71 13.56
CA LEU A 518 19.40 -3.38 12.98
C LEU A 518 20.47 -3.00 11.94
N CYS A 519 21.71 -3.46 12.14
CA CYS A 519 22.82 -3.25 11.21
C CYS A 519 22.57 -3.93 9.84
N ILE A 520 21.90 -5.09 9.81
CA ILE A 520 21.52 -5.75 8.55
C ILE A 520 20.67 -4.82 7.66
N PHE A 521 19.83 -3.99 8.28
CA PHE A 521 18.97 -3.01 7.62
C PHE A 521 19.62 -1.64 7.45
N GLY A 522 20.90 -1.47 7.84
CA GLY A 522 21.66 -0.24 7.66
C GLY A 522 21.60 0.74 8.84
N TYR A 523 20.97 0.36 9.96
CA TYR A 523 20.86 1.22 11.14
C TYR A 523 21.94 0.86 12.15
N THR A 524 22.85 1.81 12.38
CA THR A 524 24.01 1.66 13.27
C THR A 524 23.99 2.76 14.33
N ASN A 525 25.02 2.84 15.17
CA ASN A 525 25.15 3.96 16.11
C ASN A 525 25.62 5.27 15.43
N THR A 526 25.97 5.22 14.14
CA THR A 526 26.50 6.36 13.38
C THR A 526 25.64 6.75 12.17
N SER A 527 24.54 6.04 11.90
CA SER A 527 23.57 6.42 10.87
C SER A 527 22.75 7.64 11.31
N GLU A 528 22.12 8.35 10.36
CA GLU A 528 21.27 9.52 10.67
C GLU A 528 20.19 9.18 11.70
N ILE A 529 19.54 8.03 11.51
CA ILE A 529 18.64 7.42 12.49
C ILE A 529 19.41 6.29 13.14
N THR A 530 19.67 6.40 14.43
CA THR A 530 20.49 5.43 15.16
C THR A 530 19.68 4.21 15.60
N ALA A 531 20.37 3.12 15.95
CA ALA A 531 19.73 1.96 16.57
C ALA A 531 18.97 2.33 17.86
N ASP A 532 19.51 3.24 18.67
CA ASP A 532 18.89 3.67 19.93
C ASP A 532 17.66 4.57 19.67
N ASP A 533 17.65 5.32 18.57
CA ASP A 533 16.48 6.10 18.10
C ASP A 533 15.33 5.19 17.69
N LEU A 534 15.63 4.11 16.96
CA LEU A 534 14.65 3.12 16.57
C LEU A 534 14.09 2.38 17.79
N LEU A 535 14.94 1.94 18.70
CA LEU A 535 14.52 1.32 19.96
C LEU A 535 13.59 2.24 20.76
N TYR A 536 13.95 3.53 20.88
CA TYR A 536 13.06 4.50 21.53
C TYR A 536 11.70 4.60 20.84
N THR A 537 11.72 4.73 19.52
CA THR A 537 10.52 4.84 18.70
C THR A 537 9.65 3.58 18.81
N THR A 538 10.23 2.39 18.95
CA THR A 538 9.50 1.14 19.22
C THR A 538 8.68 1.25 20.50
N TYR A 539 9.25 1.72 21.60
CA TYR A 539 8.50 1.87 22.85
C TYR A 539 7.41 2.94 22.75
N LEU A 540 7.65 4.02 22.01
CA LEU A 540 6.63 5.03 21.75
C LEU A 540 5.49 4.46 20.88
N ASN A 541 5.81 3.65 19.87
CA ASN A 541 4.84 2.92 19.05
C ASN A 541 3.98 1.98 19.89
N ILE A 542 4.54 1.23 20.86
CA ILE A 542 3.77 0.34 21.76
C ILE A 542 2.62 1.11 22.42
N GLY A 543 2.89 2.30 22.95
CA GLY A 543 1.85 3.14 23.57
C GLY A 543 0.87 3.72 22.55
N VAL A 544 1.36 4.18 21.41
CA VAL A 544 0.54 4.77 20.34
C VAL A 544 -0.44 3.74 19.76
N ASP A 545 0.07 2.57 19.38
CA ASP A 545 -0.71 1.47 18.80
C ASP A 545 -1.66 0.86 19.84
N GLY A 546 -1.24 0.74 21.10
CA GLY A 546 -2.08 0.26 22.19
C GLY A 546 -3.26 1.20 22.52
N LEU A 547 -3.07 2.52 22.47
CA LEU A 547 -4.17 3.47 22.57
C LEU A 547 -5.09 3.39 21.35
N GLN A 548 -4.52 3.33 20.15
CA GLN A 548 -5.29 3.30 18.90
C GLN A 548 -6.13 2.04 18.76
N ALA A 549 -5.62 0.91 19.26
CA ALA A 549 -6.35 -0.36 19.29
C ALA A 549 -7.73 -0.24 19.93
N LEU A 550 -7.93 0.64 20.93
CA LEU A 550 -9.22 0.83 21.60
C LEU A 550 -10.37 1.20 20.65
N GLU A 551 -10.10 1.79 19.47
CA GLU A 551 -11.12 2.03 18.44
C GLU A 551 -11.81 0.73 18.00
N HIS A 552 -11.11 -0.40 18.05
CA HIS A 552 -11.54 -1.70 17.55
C HIS A 552 -12.24 -2.58 18.59
N TYR A 553 -12.35 -2.14 19.84
CA TYR A 553 -13.11 -2.86 20.87
C TYR A 553 -14.61 -2.55 20.75
N ASN A 554 -15.47 -3.57 20.74
CA ASN A 554 -16.92 -3.44 20.70
C ASN A 554 -17.54 -3.77 22.06
N PHE A 555 -18.15 -2.76 22.71
CA PHE A 555 -18.80 -2.93 24.02
C PHE A 555 -20.13 -3.69 23.97
N GLU A 556 -20.87 -3.67 22.86
CA GLU A 556 -22.15 -4.41 22.78
C GLU A 556 -21.92 -5.92 22.80
N ASN A 557 -20.79 -6.35 22.21
CA ASN A 557 -20.43 -7.76 22.10
C ASN A 557 -19.30 -8.18 23.06
N GLU A 558 -18.77 -7.24 23.85
CA GLU A 558 -17.58 -7.41 24.71
C GLU A 558 -16.43 -8.12 23.97
N ALA A 559 -16.20 -7.70 22.72
CA ALA A 559 -15.32 -8.40 21.80
C ALA A 559 -14.43 -7.44 21.01
N TRP A 560 -13.21 -7.89 20.73
CA TRP A 560 -12.29 -7.21 19.84
C TRP A 560 -12.64 -7.49 18.37
N GLY A 561 -12.64 -6.45 17.54
CA GLY A 561 -12.93 -6.58 16.11
C GLY A 561 -11.75 -7.11 15.29
N GLN A 562 -10.53 -7.13 15.83
CA GLN A 562 -9.33 -7.61 15.13
C GLN A 562 -8.25 -8.02 16.13
N VAL A 563 -7.57 -9.15 15.86
CA VAL A 563 -6.68 -9.86 16.80
C VAL A 563 -5.34 -9.14 17.09
N HIS A 564 -4.78 -8.39 16.14
CA HIS A 564 -3.58 -7.55 16.31
C HIS A 564 -3.87 -6.34 17.19
N HIS A 565 -5.01 -5.67 17.02
CA HIS A 565 -5.38 -4.55 17.90
C HIS A 565 -5.55 -5.01 19.34
N GLN A 566 -6.21 -6.16 19.55
CA GLN A 566 -6.28 -6.79 20.86
C GLN A 566 -4.88 -7.04 21.45
N ALA A 567 -3.95 -7.54 20.65
CA ALA A 567 -2.56 -7.76 21.05
C ALA A 567 -1.84 -6.45 21.42
N HIS A 568 -1.88 -5.41 20.57
CA HIS A 568 -1.25 -4.12 20.86
C HIS A 568 -1.76 -3.49 22.16
N PHE A 569 -3.08 -3.54 22.41
CA PHE A 569 -3.65 -3.07 23.66
C PHE A 569 -3.13 -3.88 24.86
N SER A 570 -3.11 -5.21 24.72
CA SER A 570 -2.65 -6.14 25.75
C SER A 570 -1.17 -5.90 26.12
N ILE A 571 -0.30 -5.65 25.14
CA ILE A 571 1.12 -5.33 25.36
C ILE A 571 1.30 -3.99 26.06
N MET A 572 0.61 -2.94 25.59
CA MET A 572 0.64 -1.62 26.25
C MET A 572 0.17 -1.73 27.70
N LYS A 573 -0.95 -2.42 27.95
CA LYS A 573 -1.51 -2.63 29.29
C LYS A 573 -0.53 -3.38 30.19
N HIS A 574 0.14 -4.42 29.67
CA HIS A 574 1.16 -5.16 30.41
C HIS A 574 2.34 -4.26 30.80
N LEU A 575 2.89 -3.46 29.89
CA LEU A 575 3.97 -2.53 30.22
C LEU A 575 3.55 -1.41 31.18
N LEU A 576 2.29 -0.95 31.14
CA LEU A 576 1.77 0.00 32.12
C LEU A 576 1.71 -0.58 33.54
N GLN A 577 1.47 -1.90 33.67
CA GLN A 577 1.35 -2.58 34.95
C GLN A 577 2.70 -3.09 35.49
N ASP A 578 3.53 -3.65 34.62
CA ASP A 578 4.74 -4.41 34.98
C ASP A 578 6.04 -3.78 34.45
N GLY A 579 5.97 -2.78 33.57
CA GLY A 579 7.14 -2.16 32.94
C GLY A 579 7.94 -1.21 33.82
N GLY A 580 7.68 -1.16 35.14
CA GLY A 580 8.42 -0.30 36.08
C GLY A 580 8.30 1.20 35.79
N GLY A 581 7.24 1.62 35.10
CA GLY A 581 7.04 3.00 34.65
C GLY A 581 7.91 3.40 33.45
N VAL A 582 8.36 2.45 32.62
CA VAL A 582 9.01 2.72 31.33
C VAL A 582 8.06 3.43 30.35
N ILE A 583 6.76 3.13 30.44
CA ILE A 583 5.68 3.76 29.69
C ILE A 583 4.70 4.40 30.66
N HIS A 584 4.20 5.59 30.31
CA HIS A 584 3.16 6.28 31.04
C HIS A 584 2.20 6.98 30.07
N ILE A 585 0.90 6.95 30.36
CA ILE A 585 -0.11 7.69 29.60
C ILE A 585 -0.65 8.82 30.47
N SER A 586 -0.41 10.06 30.07
CA SER A 586 -1.06 11.21 30.71
C SER A 586 -2.46 11.40 30.11
N HIS A 587 -3.46 11.54 30.98
CA HIS A 587 -4.84 11.79 30.62
C HIS A 587 -5.29 13.15 31.17
N ASP A 588 -5.69 14.06 30.28
CA ASP A 588 -6.37 15.31 30.64
C ASP A 588 -7.86 15.22 30.26
N PRO A 589 -8.76 15.00 31.23
CA PRO A 589 -10.19 14.90 30.97
C PRO A 589 -10.81 16.20 30.44
N ASN A 590 -10.25 17.37 30.76
CA ASN A 590 -10.83 18.66 30.37
C ASN A 590 -10.65 18.92 28.87
N THR A 591 -9.53 18.48 28.31
CA THR A 591 -9.22 18.63 26.89
C THR A 591 -9.45 17.34 26.09
N SER A 592 -9.86 16.25 26.76
CA SER A 592 -9.97 14.92 26.14
C SER A 592 -8.67 14.54 25.42
N THR A 593 -7.55 14.67 26.12
CA THR A 593 -6.21 14.43 25.58
C THR A 593 -5.56 13.24 26.28
N LEU A 594 -4.92 12.39 25.47
CA LEU A 594 -4.07 11.28 25.90
C LEU A 594 -2.71 11.50 25.27
N THR A 595 -1.64 11.31 26.04
CA THR A 595 -0.26 11.44 25.54
C THR A 595 0.60 10.32 26.10
N VAL A 596 1.32 9.65 25.20
CA VAL A 596 2.28 8.59 25.52
C VAL A 596 3.61 9.21 25.92
N HIS A 597 4.16 8.75 27.03
CA HIS A 597 5.48 9.16 27.54
C HIS A 597 6.35 7.93 27.78
N ILE A 598 7.61 8.00 27.36
CA ILE A 598 8.58 6.92 27.50
C ILE A 598 9.79 7.37 28.33
N ASP A 599 10.15 6.61 29.36
CA ASP A 599 11.40 6.81 30.11
C ASP A 599 12.55 6.03 29.46
N ARG A 600 13.38 6.73 28.68
CA ARG A 600 14.54 6.18 27.97
C ARG A 600 15.46 5.34 28.88
N ASN A 601 15.65 5.74 30.14
CA ASN A 601 16.58 5.07 31.05
C ASN A 601 16.05 3.71 31.54
N LYS A 602 14.74 3.47 31.37
CA LYS A 602 14.06 2.25 31.81
C LYS A 602 13.83 1.23 30.71
N ILE A 603 14.10 1.59 29.45
CA ILE A 603 13.89 0.68 28.31
C ILE A 603 14.64 -0.63 28.50
N ILE A 604 15.96 -0.60 28.69
CA ILE A 604 16.77 -1.81 28.83
C ILE A 604 16.60 -2.46 30.21
N SER A 605 16.48 -1.65 31.26
CA SER A 605 16.48 -2.15 32.65
C SER A 605 15.14 -2.72 33.13
N HIS A 606 14.01 -2.23 32.59
CA HIS A 606 12.66 -2.62 33.02
C HIS A 606 11.79 -3.05 31.84
N GLY A 607 11.77 -2.25 30.76
CA GLY A 607 10.95 -2.52 29.59
C GLY A 607 11.26 -3.85 28.92
N LYS A 608 12.54 -4.08 28.56
CA LYS A 608 12.95 -5.30 27.87
C LYS A 608 12.72 -6.57 28.71
N PRO A 609 13.08 -6.62 30.01
CA PRO A 609 12.72 -7.74 30.88
C PRO A 609 11.21 -7.99 30.97
N SER A 610 10.39 -6.94 31.03
CA SER A 610 8.92 -7.08 31.10
C SER A 610 8.34 -7.63 29.80
N LEU A 611 8.78 -7.13 28.63
CA LEU A 611 8.41 -7.69 27.32
C LEU A 611 8.86 -9.16 27.20
N GLY A 612 10.11 -9.46 27.57
CA GLY A 612 10.66 -10.81 27.51
C GLY A 612 9.93 -11.80 28.42
N GLY A 613 9.52 -11.37 29.61
CA GLY A 613 8.71 -12.17 30.53
C GLY A 613 7.32 -12.47 29.99
N TYR A 614 6.66 -11.48 29.39
CA TYR A 614 5.37 -11.69 28.73
C TYR A 614 5.50 -12.63 27.54
N LEU A 615 6.45 -12.36 26.65
CA LEU A 615 6.75 -13.17 25.48
C LEU A 615 7.02 -14.63 25.85
N CYS A 616 7.86 -14.87 26.86
CA CYS A 616 8.20 -16.21 27.31
C CYS A 616 6.97 -16.96 27.85
N ARG A 617 6.07 -16.30 28.59
CA ARG A 617 4.82 -16.94 29.06
C ARG A 617 3.96 -17.43 27.91
N LEU A 618 3.63 -16.55 26.97
CA LEU A 618 2.78 -16.91 25.83
C LEU A 618 3.41 -18.02 24.98
N HIS A 619 4.72 -17.92 24.73
CA HIS A 619 5.45 -18.92 23.96
C HIS A 619 5.40 -20.30 24.61
N ILE A 620 5.71 -20.39 25.91
CA ILE A 620 5.74 -21.67 26.61
C ILE A 620 4.36 -22.29 26.70
N TRP A 621 3.32 -21.53 27.06
CA TRP A 621 1.96 -22.05 27.12
C TRP A 621 1.45 -22.54 25.77
N ARG A 622 1.84 -21.85 24.68
CA ARG A 622 1.59 -22.31 23.31
C ARG A 622 2.32 -23.62 23.02
N CYS A 623 3.60 -23.73 23.34
CA CYS A 623 4.37 -24.94 23.06
C CYS A 623 3.84 -26.17 23.83
N THR A 624 3.26 -25.96 25.03
CA THR A 624 2.85 -27.05 25.94
C THR A 624 1.35 -27.30 25.96
N ALA A 625 0.56 -26.73 25.05
CA ALA A 625 -0.91 -26.83 25.05
C ALA A 625 -1.60 -26.33 26.35
N ASP A 626 -0.97 -25.41 27.09
CA ASP A 626 -1.48 -24.91 28.38
C ASP A 626 -2.44 -23.73 28.21
N ILE A 627 -3.63 -24.03 27.68
CA ILE A 627 -4.70 -23.04 27.50
C ILE A 627 -5.19 -22.47 28.84
N SER A 628 -5.17 -23.26 29.92
CA SER A 628 -5.68 -22.82 31.22
C SER A 628 -4.88 -21.65 31.77
N SER A 629 -3.55 -21.80 31.84
CA SER A 629 -2.66 -20.72 32.31
C SER A 629 -2.69 -19.51 31.36
N CYS A 630 -2.71 -19.76 30.05
CA CYS A 630 -2.78 -18.69 29.06
C CYS A 630 -4.06 -17.87 29.20
N LYS A 631 -5.21 -18.54 29.35
CA LYS A 631 -6.52 -17.89 29.48
C LYS A 631 -6.59 -17.03 30.74
N GLU A 632 -6.16 -17.58 31.88
CA GLU A 632 -6.16 -16.88 33.18
C GLU A 632 -5.33 -15.59 33.15
N PHE A 633 -4.24 -15.57 32.38
CA PHE A 633 -3.38 -14.39 32.25
C PHE A 633 -3.82 -13.43 31.14
N TYR A 634 -4.11 -13.95 29.95
CA TYR A 634 -4.25 -13.15 28.72
C TYR A 634 -5.62 -12.46 28.60
N GLU A 635 -6.71 -13.10 29.03
CA GLU A 635 -8.05 -12.48 28.96
C GLU A 635 -8.12 -11.20 29.81
N PRO A 636 -7.64 -11.16 31.07
CA PRO A 636 -7.57 -9.91 31.82
C PRO A 636 -6.70 -8.83 31.17
N MET A 637 -5.63 -9.21 30.44
CA MET A 637 -4.82 -8.23 29.69
C MET A 637 -5.57 -7.64 28.49
N CYS A 638 -6.54 -8.37 27.93
CA CYS A 638 -7.36 -7.89 26.82
C CYS A 638 -8.61 -7.12 27.25
N ALA A 639 -8.99 -7.19 28.54
CA ALA A 639 -10.19 -6.54 29.05
C ALA A 639 -10.07 -5.00 29.03
N VAL A 640 -11.09 -4.33 28.46
CA VAL A 640 -11.20 -2.86 28.38
C VAL A 640 -12.17 -2.38 29.47
N GLU A 641 -11.62 -2.16 30.66
CA GLU A 641 -12.40 -1.82 31.86
C GLU A 641 -11.86 -0.56 32.56
N GLY A 642 -12.72 0.17 33.27
CA GLY A 642 -12.32 1.30 34.11
C GLY A 642 -11.73 2.47 33.31
N ILE A 643 -10.46 2.83 33.55
CA ILE A 643 -9.84 3.98 32.88
C ILE A 643 -9.73 3.78 31.35
N TYR A 644 -9.60 2.53 30.89
CA TYR A 644 -9.49 2.22 29.47
C TYR A 644 -10.79 2.48 28.70
N GLU A 645 -11.95 2.40 29.37
CA GLU A 645 -13.24 2.77 28.78
C GLU A 645 -13.29 4.28 28.49
N GLN A 646 -12.78 5.09 29.41
CA GLN A 646 -12.69 6.54 29.25
C GLN A 646 -11.72 6.90 28.11
N TRP A 647 -10.57 6.23 28.07
CA TRP A 647 -9.60 6.43 26.99
C TRP A 647 -10.18 6.06 25.64
N ARG A 648 -10.94 4.96 25.55
CA ARG A 648 -11.61 4.56 24.32
C ARG A 648 -12.57 5.63 23.82
N GLN A 649 -13.34 6.29 24.70
CA GLN A 649 -14.24 7.38 24.29
C GLN A 649 -13.46 8.53 23.63
N ILE A 650 -12.28 8.85 24.18
CA ILE A 650 -11.38 9.86 23.61
C ILE A 650 -10.81 9.38 22.26
N VAL A 651 -10.34 8.14 22.18
CA VAL A 651 -9.80 7.54 20.95
C VAL A 651 -10.84 7.54 19.83
N CYS A 652 -12.05 7.04 20.10
CA CYS A 652 -13.15 7.05 19.13
C CYS A 652 -13.61 8.45 18.71
N SER A 653 -13.29 9.50 19.50
CA SER A 653 -13.56 10.90 19.11
C SER A 653 -12.55 11.49 18.12
N LYS A 654 -11.40 10.82 17.94
CA LYS A 654 -10.30 11.22 17.05
C LYS A 654 -9.96 10.10 16.06
N PRO A 655 -10.92 9.68 15.20
CA PRO A 655 -10.72 8.53 14.31
C PRO A 655 -9.58 8.78 13.32
N ARG A 656 -8.85 7.72 12.96
CA ARG A 656 -7.80 7.81 11.95
C ARG A 656 -8.40 8.16 10.57
N PRO A 657 -7.65 8.92 9.74
CA PRO A 657 -8.01 9.06 8.34
C PRO A 657 -7.98 7.68 7.69
N ARG A 658 -9.09 7.28 7.06
CA ARG A 658 -9.16 6.05 6.26
C ARG A 658 -8.30 6.22 5.02
N TRP A 659 -7.61 5.19 4.52
CA TRP A 659 -6.73 5.37 3.36
C TRP A 659 -7.42 4.94 2.07
N LYS A 660 -7.17 5.71 1.01
CA LYS A 660 -7.52 5.33 -0.36
C LYS A 660 -6.24 5.00 -1.09
N PHE A 661 -6.17 3.83 -1.70
CA PHE A 661 -5.02 3.41 -2.49
C PHE A 661 -5.36 3.43 -3.97
N THR A 662 -4.60 4.20 -4.74
CA THR A 662 -4.61 4.09 -6.20
C THR A 662 -3.52 3.11 -6.63
N GLN A 663 -3.86 2.26 -7.59
CA GLN A 663 -2.99 1.22 -8.11
C GLN A 663 -2.85 1.38 -9.63
N PRO A 664 -1.70 1.02 -10.21
CA PRO A 664 -1.50 1.16 -11.65
C PRO A 664 -2.31 0.14 -12.46
N ASN A 665 -2.46 0.41 -13.74
CA ASN A 665 -3.02 -0.53 -14.71
C ASN A 665 -1.96 -0.93 -15.73
N THR A 666 -2.12 -2.10 -16.34
CA THR A 666 -1.26 -2.57 -17.44
C THR A 666 -2.11 -2.88 -18.66
N PHE A 667 -1.59 -2.57 -19.85
CA PHE A 667 -2.28 -2.74 -21.12
C PHE A 667 -1.39 -3.49 -22.10
N VAL A 668 -1.99 -4.37 -22.90
CA VAL A 668 -1.27 -5.01 -24.02
C VAL A 668 -1.45 -4.15 -25.26
N ASP A 669 -0.35 -3.64 -25.81
CA ASP A 669 -0.28 -3.03 -27.14
C ASP A 669 0.63 -3.86 -28.05
N GLY A 670 0.00 -4.63 -28.95
CA GLY A 670 0.70 -5.56 -29.82
C GLY A 670 1.49 -6.61 -29.04
N GLU A 671 2.82 -6.59 -29.19
CA GLU A 671 3.77 -7.50 -28.55
C GLU A 671 4.42 -6.88 -27.28
N THR A 672 3.87 -5.78 -26.78
CA THR A 672 4.38 -5.08 -25.60
C THR A 672 3.31 -4.91 -24.54
N VAL A 673 3.73 -4.82 -23.28
CA VAL A 673 2.87 -4.47 -22.15
C VAL A 673 3.27 -3.07 -21.67
N GLU A 674 2.32 -2.14 -21.75
CA GLU A 674 2.49 -0.76 -21.33
C GLU A 674 1.98 -0.55 -19.89
N TYR A 675 2.68 0.32 -19.17
CA TYR A 675 2.32 0.76 -17.83
C TYR A 675 1.43 2.01 -17.89
N GLY A 676 0.23 1.92 -17.33
CA GLY A 676 -0.69 3.05 -17.17
C GLY A 676 -0.56 3.67 -15.79
N GLU A 677 0.00 4.89 -15.72
CA GLU A 677 0.09 5.64 -14.47
C GLU A 677 -1.23 6.37 -14.16
N ILE A 678 -1.63 6.37 -12.88
CA ILE A 678 -2.82 7.09 -12.39
C ILE A 678 -2.35 8.21 -11.45
N ARG A 679 -2.38 9.46 -11.92
CA ARG A 679 -2.01 10.63 -11.09
C ARG A 679 -3.19 11.10 -10.22
N TYR A 680 -2.91 11.67 -9.04
CA TYR A 680 -3.83 12.07 -7.95
C TYR A 680 -5.16 12.75 -8.34
N ALA A 681 -6.30 12.26 -7.80
CA ALA A 681 -7.60 12.94 -7.50
C ALA A 681 -8.72 11.90 -7.21
N SER A 682 -9.75 12.22 -6.40
CA SER A 682 -10.90 11.30 -6.15
C SER A 682 -11.67 10.92 -7.43
N GLN A 683 -11.72 11.83 -8.42
CA GLN A 683 -12.23 11.56 -9.78
C GLN A 683 -11.52 10.39 -10.49
N ARG A 684 -10.29 10.09 -10.09
CA ARG A 684 -9.39 9.16 -10.78
C ARG A 684 -9.28 7.79 -10.12
N ALA A 685 -9.63 7.66 -8.83
CA ALA A 685 -9.96 6.34 -8.27
C ALA A 685 -11.13 5.71 -9.03
N VAL A 686 -12.10 6.54 -9.45
CA VAL A 686 -13.20 6.10 -10.33
C VAL A 686 -12.71 5.78 -11.74
N TRP A 687 -11.78 6.57 -12.29
CA TRP A 687 -11.14 6.29 -13.58
C TRP A 687 -10.33 4.96 -13.57
N GLN A 688 -9.59 4.67 -12.50
CA GLN A 688 -8.83 3.42 -12.33
C GLN A 688 -9.73 2.20 -12.55
N MET A 689 -10.82 2.12 -11.80
CA MET A 689 -11.75 0.98 -11.87
C MET A 689 -12.56 0.95 -13.16
N GLY A 690 -12.87 2.13 -13.73
CA GLY A 690 -13.48 2.24 -15.06
C GLY A 690 -12.59 1.70 -16.17
N SER A 691 -11.26 1.84 -16.07
CA SER A 691 -10.32 1.31 -17.07
C SER A 691 -9.98 -0.17 -16.90
N LEU A 692 -10.10 -0.74 -15.69
CA LEU A 692 -9.93 -2.18 -15.40
C LEU A 692 -11.07 -3.07 -15.93
N THR A 693 -12.27 -2.50 -16.12
CA THR A 693 -13.48 -3.26 -16.51
C THR A 693 -13.80 -3.22 -18.00
N LEU A 694 -13.03 -2.46 -18.80
CA LEU A 694 -13.20 -2.37 -20.24
C LEU A 694 -12.45 -3.51 -20.95
N PRO A 695 -13.08 -4.23 -21.90
CA PRO A 695 -12.34 -5.07 -22.84
C PRO A 695 -11.32 -4.21 -23.59
N THR A 696 -10.15 -4.79 -23.87
CA THR A 696 -8.95 -4.21 -24.53
C THR A 696 -9.18 -3.61 -25.93
N LYS A 697 -10.42 -3.32 -26.34
CA LYS A 697 -10.79 -2.82 -27.67
C LYS A 697 -11.47 -1.45 -27.70
N PHE A 698 -11.70 -0.76 -26.58
CA PHE A 698 -12.37 0.54 -26.59
C PHE A 698 -11.70 1.61 -25.70
N LEU A 699 -10.40 1.84 -25.90
CA LEU A 699 -9.75 3.10 -25.52
C LEU A 699 -8.77 3.55 -26.62
N SER A 700 -9.26 3.62 -27.85
CA SER A 700 -8.68 4.51 -28.86
C SER A 700 -9.56 5.76 -28.94
N ILE A 701 -9.05 6.91 -28.49
CA ILE A 701 -9.49 8.18 -29.06
C ILE A 701 -9.31 8.06 -30.58
N PRO A 702 -10.27 8.42 -31.44
CA PRO A 702 -10.15 8.20 -32.87
C PRO A 702 -8.92 8.92 -33.44
N ARG A 703 -7.87 8.15 -33.75
CA ARG A 703 -6.77 8.59 -34.61
C ARG A 703 -7.26 8.60 -36.05
N GLN A 704 -8.00 9.62 -36.46
CA GLN A 704 -8.24 9.93 -37.87
C GLN A 704 -7.51 11.21 -38.27
N CYS A 705 -6.25 11.03 -38.69
CA CYS A 705 -5.65 11.68 -39.86
C CYS A 705 -4.30 11.01 -40.12
N ARG A 706 -4.29 9.95 -40.94
CA ARG A 706 -3.06 9.46 -41.57
C ARG A 706 -2.86 10.21 -42.88
N GLN A 707 -1.64 10.69 -43.10
CA GLN A 707 -0.99 10.71 -44.42
C GLN A 707 0.46 10.19 -44.26
N PRO A 708 1.09 9.69 -45.34
CA PRO A 708 1.65 8.35 -45.38
C PRO A 708 3.12 8.23 -44.91
N ARG A 709 3.47 7.01 -44.47
CA ARG A 709 4.83 6.57 -44.18
C ARG A 709 5.68 6.64 -45.45
N ILE A 710 6.76 7.41 -45.41
CA ILE A 710 7.93 7.22 -46.28
C ILE A 710 8.91 6.33 -45.51
N HIS A 711 9.25 5.18 -46.09
CA HIS A 711 10.30 4.29 -45.59
C HIS A 711 11.66 4.96 -45.77
N TYR A 712 12.44 5.06 -44.69
CA TYR A 712 13.89 5.16 -44.77
C TYR A 712 14.49 3.81 -44.37
N GLN A 713 15.11 3.14 -45.35
CA GLN A 713 16.15 2.15 -45.09
C GLN A 713 17.36 2.91 -44.52
N MET A 714 17.77 2.60 -43.29
CA MET A 714 19.10 2.97 -42.82
C MET A 714 20.05 1.81 -43.14
N THR A 715 20.98 2.10 -44.04
CA THR A 715 22.21 1.32 -44.25
C THR A 715 23.15 1.55 -43.07
N ASP A 716 23.82 0.48 -42.67
CA ASP A 716 24.88 0.43 -41.66
C ASP A 716 25.85 1.62 -41.74
N THR A 717 26.04 2.32 -40.63
CA THR A 717 27.34 2.84 -40.15
C THR A 717 27.18 3.35 -38.71
N GLU A 718 28.04 2.82 -37.84
CA GLU A 718 28.30 3.07 -36.41
C GLU A 718 27.64 4.30 -35.75
N THR A 719 26.79 4.07 -34.75
CA THR A 719 26.29 5.07 -33.78
C THR A 719 26.82 4.78 -32.35
N PRO A 720 27.34 5.78 -31.61
CA PRO A 720 27.71 5.64 -30.19
C PRO A 720 26.48 5.69 -29.26
N PRO A 721 26.60 5.24 -27.98
CA PRO A 721 25.45 4.96 -27.14
C PRO A 721 24.69 6.22 -26.68
N LEU A 722 23.35 6.17 -26.74
CA LEU A 722 22.45 7.16 -26.16
C LEU A 722 22.42 6.98 -24.63
N ASP A 723 23.26 7.74 -23.92
CA ASP A 723 22.96 8.16 -22.55
C ASP A 723 22.09 9.43 -22.62
N THR A 724 21.00 9.48 -21.85
CA THR A 724 20.05 10.60 -21.82
C THR A 724 20.65 11.80 -21.10
N VAL A 725 21.25 12.72 -21.86
CA VAL A 725 22.00 13.90 -21.37
C VAL A 725 21.11 15.02 -20.76
N PHE A 726 19.79 14.85 -20.66
CA PHE A 726 18.89 15.90 -20.18
C PHE A 726 17.91 15.39 -19.12
N GLY A 727 18.38 15.36 -17.88
CA GLY A 727 17.60 15.04 -16.68
C GLY A 727 17.67 13.56 -16.32
N ASP A 728 18.39 13.23 -15.24
CA ASP A 728 18.26 11.96 -14.58
C ASP A 728 16.96 11.96 -13.74
N PHE A 729 16.21 10.87 -13.78
CA PHE A 729 15.18 10.59 -12.78
C PHE A 729 15.89 10.21 -11.48
N VAL A 730 15.45 10.77 -10.34
CA VAL A 730 15.94 10.41 -8.99
C VAL A 730 16.01 8.89 -8.86
N LYS A 731 17.22 8.34 -8.69
CA LYS A 731 17.43 6.88 -8.67
C LYS A 731 17.44 6.32 -7.25
N ASN A 732 17.57 7.17 -6.23
CA ASN A 732 17.66 6.80 -4.81
C ASN A 732 17.26 7.96 -3.86
N GLU A 733 17.09 7.66 -2.58
CA GLU A 733 16.68 8.61 -1.52
C GLU A 733 17.77 9.67 -1.18
N GLU A 734 19.04 9.42 -1.52
CA GLU A 734 20.13 10.40 -1.32
C GLU A 734 20.06 11.57 -2.32
N GLU A 735 19.57 11.33 -3.54
CA GLU A 735 19.31 12.35 -4.58
C GLU A 735 17.99 13.13 -4.35
N GLU A 736 17.17 12.74 -3.35
CA GLU A 736 15.90 13.42 -3.03
C GLU A 736 16.14 14.79 -2.35
N TYR A 737 17.25 14.95 -1.62
CA TYR A 737 17.66 16.24 -1.04
C TYR A 737 17.99 17.31 -2.10
N ASP A 738 18.42 16.90 -3.31
CA ASP A 738 18.72 17.82 -4.42
C ASP A 738 17.43 18.39 -5.06
N VAL A 739 16.27 17.73 -4.89
CA VAL A 739 14.99 18.16 -5.47
C VAL A 739 14.39 19.36 -4.72
N GLU A 740 14.57 19.42 -3.39
CA GLU A 740 14.16 20.60 -2.60
C GLU A 740 15.00 21.85 -2.94
N GLU A 741 16.25 21.68 -3.40
CA GLU A 741 17.13 22.79 -3.83
C GLU A 741 16.81 23.26 -5.27
N LEU A 742 16.23 22.39 -6.12
CA LEU A 742 15.87 22.66 -7.53
C LEU A 742 14.42 23.15 -7.76
N ALA A 743 13.55 23.06 -6.76
CA ALA A 743 12.19 23.62 -6.80
C ALA A 743 12.19 25.11 -6.42
N GLU A 744 11.53 25.98 -7.21
CA GLU A 744 11.44 27.39 -6.81
C GLU A 744 10.54 27.53 -5.58
N PRO A 745 10.84 28.46 -4.66
CA PRO A 745 9.95 28.73 -3.55
C PRO A 745 8.56 29.15 -4.04
N TRP A 746 7.52 28.42 -3.60
CA TRP A 746 6.13 28.60 -4.09
C TRP A 746 5.61 30.03 -3.96
N HIS A 747 6.08 30.78 -2.94
CA HIS A 747 5.68 32.17 -2.70
C HIS A 747 6.13 33.12 -3.82
N ARG A 748 7.13 32.74 -4.64
CA ARG A 748 7.56 33.52 -5.81
C ARG A 748 6.61 33.42 -7.01
N TYR A 749 5.45 32.79 -6.85
CA TYR A 749 4.39 32.75 -7.88
C TYR A 749 3.12 33.54 -7.49
N ARG A 750 2.95 33.97 -6.23
CA ARG A 750 1.75 34.66 -5.72
C ARG A 750 2.02 36.12 -5.34
N THR A 751 1.02 36.98 -5.56
CA THR A 751 1.08 38.42 -5.20
C THR A 751 0.02 38.85 -4.19
N GLN A 752 -0.94 38.00 -3.75
CA GLN A 752 -2.20 38.52 -3.19
C GLN A 752 -2.69 37.99 -1.82
N ASP A 753 -2.03 37.03 -1.16
CA ASP A 753 -2.60 36.41 0.06
C ASP A 753 -1.73 36.51 1.33
N ASP A 754 -0.61 37.25 1.32
CA ASP A 754 0.20 37.48 2.53
C ASP A 754 0.25 38.98 2.89
N PRO A 755 -0.39 39.42 4.00
CA PRO A 755 -0.41 40.81 4.43
C PRO A 755 0.97 41.38 4.83
N LYS A 756 2.05 40.59 4.78
CA LYS A 756 3.43 41.06 4.97
C LYS A 756 4.18 41.38 3.66
N THR A 757 3.53 41.23 2.51
CA THR A 757 4.17 41.47 1.21
C THR A 757 3.88 42.88 0.71
N THR A 758 4.86 43.78 0.86
CA THR A 758 4.81 45.13 0.28
C THR A 758 4.85 45.06 -1.26
N ASP A 759 4.15 45.98 -1.90
CA ASP A 759 3.73 46.11 -3.32
C ASP A 759 4.82 46.03 -4.44
N ASP A 760 6.03 45.53 -4.16
CA ASP A 760 7.16 45.46 -5.10
C ASP A 760 7.77 44.04 -5.19
N GLN A 761 6.97 43.00 -5.43
CA GLN A 761 7.46 41.62 -5.44
C GLN A 761 7.72 41.04 -6.83
N TYR A 762 8.97 40.62 -7.04
CA TYR A 762 9.45 39.86 -8.18
C TYR A 762 8.76 38.49 -8.23
N VAL A 763 8.03 38.19 -9.31
CA VAL A 763 7.25 36.95 -9.44
C VAL A 763 7.69 36.16 -10.68
N HIS A 764 7.71 34.84 -10.60
CA HIS A 764 7.92 33.93 -11.72
C HIS A 764 6.64 33.76 -12.55
N TYR A 765 6.80 33.46 -13.84
CA TYR A 765 5.69 33.07 -14.70
C TYR A 765 5.40 31.57 -14.51
N PRO A 766 4.15 31.16 -14.22
CA PRO A 766 3.81 29.75 -14.08
C PRO A 766 3.79 29.06 -15.46
N ILE A 767 4.59 28.00 -15.63
CA ILE A 767 4.68 27.21 -16.87
C ILE A 767 4.36 25.75 -16.58
N ARG A 768 3.58 25.10 -17.46
CA ARG A 768 3.31 23.65 -17.38
C ARG A 768 4.12 22.89 -18.43
N LEU A 769 4.62 21.70 -18.07
CA LEU A 769 5.20 20.80 -19.07
C LEU A 769 4.14 20.41 -20.10
N GLY A 770 4.50 20.42 -21.38
CA GLY A 770 3.61 20.24 -22.51
C GLY A 770 2.87 21.51 -22.95
N GLU A 771 3.05 22.65 -22.28
CA GLU A 771 2.51 23.94 -22.71
C GLU A 771 3.24 24.45 -23.96
N VAL A 772 2.51 25.02 -24.92
CA VAL A 772 3.10 25.67 -26.11
C VAL A 772 3.14 27.17 -25.90
N LEU A 773 4.33 27.71 -25.66
CA LEU A 773 4.55 29.14 -25.46
C LEU A 773 4.74 29.86 -26.80
N ASN A 774 4.13 31.05 -26.92
CA ASN A 774 4.19 31.88 -28.13
C ASN A 774 3.83 31.12 -29.42
N GLU A 775 2.89 30.16 -29.31
CA GLU A 775 2.42 29.28 -30.39
C GLU A 775 3.54 28.49 -31.12
N ARG A 776 4.75 28.44 -30.55
CA ARG A 776 5.94 27.94 -31.23
C ARG A 776 6.79 27.02 -30.38
N TYR A 777 6.89 27.25 -29.07
CA TYR A 777 7.84 26.54 -28.22
C TYR A 777 7.10 25.58 -27.29
N LEU A 778 7.15 24.29 -27.59
CA LEU A 778 6.56 23.25 -26.73
C LEU A 778 7.50 22.98 -25.56
N VAL A 779 7.08 23.29 -24.34
CA VAL A 779 7.89 23.11 -23.13
C VAL A 779 7.98 21.62 -22.78
N GLU A 780 9.20 21.10 -22.68
CA GLU A 780 9.44 19.68 -22.45
C GLU A 780 9.99 19.39 -21.05
N HIS A 781 10.96 20.19 -20.58
CA HIS A 781 11.61 20.00 -19.28
C HIS A 781 12.02 21.33 -18.65
N LYS A 782 12.14 21.39 -17.32
CA LYS A 782 12.73 22.53 -16.61
C LYS A 782 14.24 22.32 -16.51
N LEU A 783 15.04 23.33 -16.86
CA LEU A 783 16.50 23.25 -16.81
C LEU A 783 17.07 23.86 -15.52
N GLY A 784 16.37 24.81 -14.91
CA GLY A 784 16.78 25.40 -13.64
C GLY A 784 16.10 26.74 -13.36
N PHE A 785 16.51 27.39 -12.26
CA PHE A 785 16.04 28.71 -11.90
C PHE A 785 17.13 29.49 -11.16
N GLY A 786 16.97 30.80 -11.08
CA GLY A 786 17.87 31.68 -10.34
C GLY A 786 17.13 32.86 -9.71
N GLY A 787 17.90 33.80 -9.16
CA GLY A 787 17.35 34.96 -8.43
C GLY A 787 16.39 35.85 -9.21
N GLY A 788 16.40 35.81 -10.56
CA GLY A 788 15.60 36.69 -11.42
C GLY A 788 14.95 36.04 -12.65
N SER A 789 15.04 34.71 -12.82
CA SER A 789 14.48 34.00 -13.99
C SER A 789 14.34 32.50 -13.76
N THR A 790 13.49 31.85 -14.56
CA THR A 790 13.45 30.38 -14.72
C THR A 790 13.94 30.00 -16.12
N VAL A 791 14.48 28.79 -16.29
CA VAL A 791 15.00 28.31 -17.59
C VAL A 791 14.38 26.96 -17.92
N TRP A 792 13.87 26.83 -19.15
CA TRP A 792 13.11 25.67 -19.59
C TRP A 792 13.62 25.15 -20.93
N MET A 793 13.69 23.84 -21.10
CA MET A 793 13.89 23.20 -22.39
C MET A 793 12.57 23.20 -23.15
N ALA A 794 12.60 23.63 -24.40
CA ALA A 794 11.45 23.56 -25.29
C ALA A 794 11.85 23.10 -26.69
N LEU A 795 10.95 22.36 -27.34
CA LEU A 795 11.05 22.06 -28.75
C LEU A 795 10.50 23.25 -29.55
N ASP A 796 11.35 23.88 -30.35
CA ASP A 796 10.93 24.86 -31.36
C ASP A 796 10.17 24.12 -32.47
N LEU A 797 8.85 24.25 -32.46
CA LEU A 797 7.97 23.53 -33.37
C LEU A 797 8.14 23.98 -34.83
N ARG A 798 8.71 25.17 -35.06
CA ARG A 798 8.96 25.72 -36.40
C ARG A 798 10.27 25.18 -36.96
N ASP A 799 11.36 25.31 -36.21
CA ASP A 799 12.71 24.95 -36.68
C ASP A 799 13.07 23.49 -36.33
N LYS A 800 12.21 22.78 -35.58
CA LYS A 800 12.37 21.38 -35.14
C LYS A 800 13.68 21.13 -34.37
N LYS A 801 14.06 22.08 -33.52
CA LYS A 801 15.27 22.02 -32.68
C LYS A 801 14.94 22.32 -31.23
N ASN A 802 15.70 21.72 -30.31
CA ASN A 802 15.58 22.03 -28.89
C ASN A 802 16.25 23.36 -28.58
N VAL A 803 15.58 24.17 -27.77
CA VAL A 803 16.04 25.49 -27.34
C VAL A 803 15.85 25.62 -25.82
N ALA A 804 16.60 26.55 -25.21
CA ALA A 804 16.40 26.95 -23.82
C ALA A 804 15.64 28.28 -23.75
N LEU A 805 14.53 28.30 -23.03
CA LEU A 805 13.70 29.48 -22.76
C LEU A 805 14.04 30.02 -21.37
N LYS A 806 14.73 31.16 -21.31
CA LYS A 806 14.94 31.91 -20.07
C LYS A 806 13.80 32.90 -19.88
N VAL A 807 12.97 32.67 -18.88
CA VAL A 807 11.78 33.46 -18.56
C VAL A 807 12.09 34.37 -17.38
N MET A 808 12.14 35.67 -17.65
CA MET A 808 12.49 36.69 -16.66
C MET A 808 11.32 36.95 -15.69
N MET A 809 11.63 37.20 -14.42
CA MET A 809 10.64 37.63 -13.43
C MET A 809 10.13 39.04 -13.74
N THR A 810 9.01 39.43 -13.13
CA THR A 810 8.54 40.83 -13.14
C THR A 810 9.39 41.69 -12.20
N PRO A 811 9.56 43.01 -12.47
CA PRO A 811 9.07 43.74 -13.63
C PRO A 811 9.91 43.49 -14.91
N ALA A 812 9.30 43.70 -16.07
CA ALA A 812 9.91 43.44 -17.39
C ALA A 812 11.25 44.17 -17.63
N GLU A 813 11.50 45.26 -16.89
CA GLU A 813 12.73 46.05 -16.95
C GLU A 813 14.02 45.24 -16.72
N TRP A 814 13.95 44.15 -15.95
CA TRP A 814 15.09 43.24 -15.75
C TRP A 814 15.42 42.47 -17.04
N GLY A 815 14.39 42.05 -17.77
CA GLY A 815 14.56 41.44 -19.09
C GLY A 815 15.05 42.44 -20.14
N GLU A 816 14.62 43.70 -20.08
CA GLU A 816 15.15 44.75 -20.98
C GLU A 816 16.63 45.01 -20.75
N ASN A 817 17.07 45.04 -19.49
CA ASN A 817 18.48 45.20 -19.16
C ASN A 817 19.33 44.02 -19.66
N GLU A 818 18.86 42.77 -19.51
CA GLU A 818 19.56 41.59 -20.02
C GLU A 818 19.71 41.65 -21.55
N ILE A 819 18.65 42.02 -22.28
CA ILE A 819 18.70 42.19 -23.75
C ILE A 819 19.69 43.29 -24.13
N ARG A 820 19.62 44.46 -23.49
CA ARG A 820 20.48 45.60 -23.78
C ARG A 820 21.96 45.24 -23.66
N ILE A 821 22.33 44.46 -22.65
CA ILE A 821 23.72 44.01 -22.47
C ILE A 821 24.11 42.95 -23.52
N GLN A 822 23.22 42.02 -23.89
CA GLN A 822 23.53 41.08 -24.98
C GLN A 822 23.70 41.79 -26.32
N ASP A 823 22.87 42.79 -26.62
CA ASP A 823 23.04 43.63 -27.79
C ASP A 823 24.37 44.38 -27.78
N GLU A 824 24.82 44.85 -26.61
CA GLU A 824 26.12 45.51 -26.43
C GLU A 824 27.29 44.54 -26.64
N ILE A 825 27.16 43.29 -26.17
CA ILE A 825 28.12 42.21 -26.40
C ILE A 825 28.20 41.87 -27.89
N ILE A 826 27.07 41.61 -28.54
CA ILE A 826 26.99 41.29 -29.98
C ILE A 826 27.63 42.39 -30.82
N LYS A 827 27.49 43.65 -30.41
CA LYS A 827 27.98 44.80 -31.16
C LYS A 827 29.46 45.09 -30.96
N ASN A 828 29.98 44.95 -29.74
CA ASN A 828 31.29 45.49 -29.36
C ASN A 828 32.37 44.42 -29.11
N VAL A 829 31.99 43.14 -28.95
CA VAL A 829 32.93 42.05 -28.67
C VAL A 829 33.33 41.37 -29.97
N HIS A 830 34.63 41.28 -30.23
CA HIS A 830 35.16 40.77 -31.50
C HIS A 830 35.03 39.26 -31.65
N ASP A 831 35.16 38.51 -30.56
CA ASP A 831 34.99 37.06 -30.53
C ASP A 831 33.94 36.67 -29.49
N ILE A 832 32.82 36.14 -29.99
CA ILE A 832 31.68 35.66 -29.19
C ILE A 832 31.53 34.14 -29.27
N SER A 833 32.52 33.43 -29.84
CA SER A 833 32.46 31.98 -30.11
C SER A 833 32.21 31.12 -28.87
N HIS A 834 32.62 31.62 -27.70
CA HIS A 834 32.45 30.98 -26.40
C HIS A 834 31.33 31.60 -25.54
N LEU A 835 30.57 32.56 -26.07
CA LEU A 835 29.45 33.22 -25.39
C LEU A 835 28.11 32.69 -25.90
N VAL A 836 27.19 32.37 -24.99
CA VAL A 836 25.84 31.92 -25.35
C VAL A 836 24.93 33.14 -25.41
N ILE A 837 24.53 33.50 -26.62
CA ILE A 837 23.73 34.69 -26.95
C ILE A 837 22.31 34.27 -27.32
N TYR A 838 21.32 35.10 -26.97
CA TYR A 838 19.93 34.84 -27.35
C TYR A 838 19.75 34.88 -28.88
N THR A 839 18.84 34.05 -29.37
CA THR A 839 18.49 33.91 -30.80
C THR A 839 17.14 34.52 -31.13
N ALA A 840 16.25 34.63 -30.14
CA ALA A 840 14.96 35.28 -30.25
C ALA A 840 14.46 35.77 -28.89
N THR A 841 13.47 36.67 -28.90
CA THR A 841 12.78 37.10 -27.68
C THR A 841 11.29 37.34 -27.94
N PHE A 842 10.47 37.14 -26.90
CA PHE A 842 9.03 37.43 -26.91
C PHE A 842 8.52 37.77 -25.50
N PHE A 843 7.22 38.05 -25.38
CA PHE A 843 6.57 38.34 -24.11
C PHE A 843 5.49 37.32 -23.76
N LEU A 844 5.38 36.99 -22.47
CA LEU A 844 4.25 36.24 -21.92
C LEU A 844 3.34 37.18 -21.11
N PRO A 845 2.02 37.24 -21.39
CA PRO A 845 1.08 38.11 -20.69
C PRO A 845 0.59 37.50 -19.36
N ARG A 846 0.24 38.34 -18.38
CA ARG A 846 -0.41 37.93 -17.12
C ARG A 846 -1.73 38.67 -16.92
N ASP A 847 -2.66 38.06 -16.19
CA ASP A 847 -4.02 38.58 -15.94
C ASP A 847 -4.08 39.98 -15.30
N ASN A 848 -3.03 40.37 -14.57
CA ASN A 848 -2.89 41.69 -13.95
C ASN A 848 -2.30 42.77 -14.88
N GLY A 849 -2.13 42.49 -16.17
CA GLY A 849 -1.57 43.40 -17.17
C GLY A 849 -0.04 43.44 -17.25
N SER A 850 0.66 42.80 -16.32
CA SER A 850 2.13 42.66 -16.38
C SER A 850 2.57 41.65 -17.47
N ARG A 851 3.84 41.72 -17.86
CA ARG A 851 4.43 40.82 -18.88
C ARG A 851 5.78 40.31 -18.43
N HIS A 852 6.09 39.09 -18.83
CA HIS A 852 7.40 38.47 -18.61
C HIS A 852 8.17 38.43 -19.92
N ARG A 853 9.44 38.89 -19.87
CA ARG A 853 10.34 38.82 -21.00
C ARG A 853 10.91 37.40 -21.12
N VAL A 854 10.88 36.81 -22.31
CA VAL A 854 11.49 35.51 -22.58
C VAL A 854 12.63 35.66 -23.58
N LEU A 855 13.79 35.10 -23.27
CA LEU A 855 14.94 35.01 -24.16
C LEU A 855 15.14 33.54 -24.58
N VAL A 856 15.31 33.30 -25.87
CA VAL A 856 15.49 31.97 -26.46
C VAL A 856 16.95 31.73 -26.77
N TYR A 857 17.58 30.73 -26.15
CA TYR A 857 18.98 30.37 -26.35
C TYR A 857 19.14 29.01 -27.04
N PRO A 858 20.30 28.77 -27.68
CA PRO A 858 20.74 27.41 -27.98
C PRO A 858 20.75 26.54 -26.71
N LEU A 859 20.30 25.29 -26.81
CA LEU A 859 20.36 24.34 -25.69
C LEU A 859 21.78 23.79 -25.55
N MET A 860 22.46 24.10 -24.44
CA MET A 860 23.88 23.74 -24.22
C MET A 860 24.10 22.55 -23.28
N GLY A 861 23.05 22.05 -22.61
CA GLY A 861 23.19 20.96 -21.63
C GLY A 861 22.39 21.21 -20.35
N PRO A 862 22.38 20.23 -19.42
CA PRO A 862 21.90 20.41 -18.05
C PRO A 862 22.88 21.28 -17.24
N CYS A 863 22.43 21.78 -16.08
CA CYS A 863 23.30 22.46 -15.11
C CYS A 863 24.39 21.51 -14.61
N ILE A 864 25.63 22.00 -14.48
CA ILE A 864 26.73 21.24 -13.88
C ILE A 864 26.69 21.46 -12.36
N ASP A 865 26.32 20.43 -11.60
CA ASP A 865 26.41 20.42 -10.14
C ASP A 865 27.81 20.00 -9.65
N LEU A 866 28.08 20.16 -8.35
CA LEU A 866 29.38 19.80 -7.75
C LEU A 866 29.71 18.29 -7.95
N PRO A 867 28.79 17.34 -7.71
CA PRO A 867 29.05 15.91 -7.96
C PRO A 867 29.38 15.58 -9.42
N THR A 868 28.70 16.21 -10.37
CA THR A 868 28.94 16.04 -11.82
C THR A 868 30.28 16.66 -12.21
N LEU A 869 30.61 17.83 -11.67
CA LEU A 869 31.89 18.50 -11.90
C LEU A 869 33.09 17.63 -11.44
N GLU A 870 32.95 16.92 -10.32
CA GLU A 870 33.99 16.02 -9.80
C GLU A 870 34.24 14.81 -10.72
N LYS A 871 33.18 14.30 -11.36
CA LYS A 871 33.23 13.18 -12.32
C LYS A 871 33.79 13.59 -13.69
N ILE A 872 33.80 14.89 -14.04
CA ILE A 872 34.35 15.37 -15.31
C ILE A 872 35.90 15.33 -15.28
N PRO A 873 36.55 14.77 -16.33
CA PRO A 873 38.00 14.74 -16.42
C PRO A 873 38.63 16.13 -16.23
N MET A 874 39.74 16.19 -15.50
CA MET A 874 40.44 17.44 -15.21
C MET A 874 40.81 18.21 -16.48
N ALA A 875 41.20 17.51 -17.56
CA ALA A 875 41.51 18.14 -18.85
C ALA A 875 40.31 18.91 -19.45
N THR A 876 39.11 18.33 -19.38
CA THR A 876 37.87 18.98 -19.83
C THR A 876 37.52 20.18 -18.97
N ARG A 877 37.66 20.06 -17.63
CA ARG A 877 37.48 21.19 -16.70
C ARG A 877 38.45 22.33 -16.96
N MET A 878 39.72 22.03 -17.23
CA MET A 878 40.74 23.03 -17.56
C MET A 878 40.49 23.68 -18.92
N SER A 879 39.98 22.92 -19.90
CA SER A 879 39.56 23.48 -21.19
C SER A 879 38.39 24.45 -21.03
N ALA A 880 37.37 24.08 -20.27
CA ALA A 880 36.23 24.95 -19.98
C ALA A 880 36.66 26.22 -19.21
N ALA A 881 37.53 26.07 -18.20
CA ALA A 881 38.08 27.20 -17.46
C ALA A 881 38.88 28.15 -18.36
N ARG A 882 39.62 27.62 -19.33
CA ARG A 882 40.34 28.41 -20.34
C ARG A 882 39.37 29.20 -21.22
N GLN A 883 38.33 28.56 -21.77
CA GLN A 883 37.32 29.22 -22.61
C GLN A 883 36.55 30.31 -21.85
N LEU A 884 36.25 30.07 -20.57
CA LEU A 884 35.67 31.07 -19.65
C LEU A 884 36.59 32.30 -19.50
N LEU A 885 37.89 32.08 -19.28
CA LEU A 885 38.86 33.17 -19.14
C LEU A 885 39.07 33.95 -20.45
N GLU A 886 39.10 33.26 -21.59
CA GLU A 886 39.18 33.86 -22.93
C GLU A 886 37.94 34.73 -23.20
N SER A 887 36.74 34.22 -22.87
CA SER A 887 35.48 34.97 -22.98
C SER A 887 35.45 36.22 -22.10
N ILE A 888 35.89 36.09 -20.85
CA ILE A 888 35.99 37.22 -19.91
C ILE A 888 36.96 38.28 -20.44
N ALA A 889 38.12 37.86 -20.97
CA ALA A 889 39.10 38.76 -21.53
C ALA A 889 38.52 39.54 -22.72
N SER A 890 37.78 38.87 -23.61
CA SER A 890 37.09 39.51 -24.74
C SER A 890 36.03 40.52 -24.30
N LEU A 891 35.26 40.21 -23.26
CA LEU A 891 34.30 41.16 -22.66
C LEU A 891 35.01 42.39 -22.08
N HIS A 892 36.08 42.18 -21.31
CA HIS A 892 36.85 43.26 -20.69
C HIS A 892 37.50 44.19 -21.73
N GLN A 893 38.01 43.62 -22.83
CA GLN A 893 38.54 44.41 -23.95
C GLN A 893 37.48 45.29 -24.61
N ALA A 894 36.22 44.83 -24.64
CA ALA A 894 35.08 45.61 -25.12
C ALA A 894 34.53 46.61 -24.08
N GLY A 895 35.17 46.75 -22.91
CA GLY A 895 34.74 47.64 -21.84
C GLY A 895 33.57 47.11 -20.99
N ILE A 896 33.21 45.83 -21.15
CA ILE A 896 32.09 45.19 -20.45
C ILE A 896 32.62 44.44 -19.23
N LEU A 897 32.19 44.83 -18.03
CA LEU A 897 32.63 44.22 -16.77
C LEU A 897 31.63 43.17 -16.27
N HIS A 898 32.15 42.03 -15.81
CA HIS A 898 31.39 41.02 -15.04
C HIS A 898 31.59 41.27 -13.53
N ARG A 899 30.51 41.34 -12.72
CA ARG A 899 30.59 41.49 -11.26
C ARG A 899 29.47 40.75 -10.52
N GLY A 900 29.78 40.20 -9.35
CA GLY A 900 28.82 39.66 -8.40
C GLY A 900 28.41 40.68 -7.34
N LYS A 901 27.12 41.06 -7.36
CA LYS A 901 26.41 42.04 -6.50
C LYS A 901 26.84 43.52 -6.61
N GLN A 902 25.84 44.31 -7.03
CA GLN A 902 25.70 45.76 -7.12
C GLN A 902 26.35 46.46 -8.33
N THR A 903 25.44 46.83 -9.24
CA THR A 903 25.49 47.75 -10.39
C THR A 903 25.98 47.17 -11.73
N ILE A 904 25.00 47.06 -12.65
CA ILE A 904 24.98 46.51 -14.03
C ILE A 904 25.14 44.97 -14.09
N PHE A 905 24.02 44.28 -14.37
CA PHE A 905 23.91 42.81 -14.34
C PHE A 905 24.15 42.18 -15.71
N TYR A 906 24.98 41.13 -15.75
CA TYR A 906 24.99 40.17 -16.85
C TYR A 906 25.23 38.76 -16.30
N SER A 907 24.40 37.80 -16.71
CA SER A 907 24.63 36.37 -16.45
C SER A 907 25.49 35.81 -17.59
N LEU A 908 26.75 35.50 -17.33
CA LEU A 908 27.61 34.79 -18.28
C LEU A 908 27.11 33.36 -18.44
N ILE A 909 26.51 33.04 -19.59
CA ILE A 909 26.33 31.67 -20.05
C ILE A 909 27.46 31.43 -21.07
N ILE A 910 28.39 30.56 -20.72
CA ILE A 910 29.56 30.21 -21.56
C ILE A 910 29.32 28.81 -22.10
N SER A 911 29.65 28.62 -23.37
CA SER A 911 29.41 27.37 -24.13
C SER A 911 30.12 26.18 -23.53
#